data_AF-A0A1Z5K0G3-F1
#
_entry.id   AF-A0A1Z5K0G3-F1
#
_cell.length_a   1.000
_cell.length_b   1.000
_cell.length_c   1.000
_cell.angle_alpha   90.00
_cell.angle_beta   90.00
_cell.angle_gamma   90.00
#
_symmetry.space_group_name_H-M   'P 1'
#
loop_
_entity.id
_entity.type
_entity.pdbx_description
1 polymer ?
#
loop_
_entity_poly.entity_id
_entity_poly.type
_entity_poly.pdbx_seq_one_letter_code
_entity_poly.pdbx_strand_id
1 'polypeptide(L)'
;MGVEFLRSIGAGADVKELEYIAALHQTCFPDRPNGSISSRDVQALLTSRYGLMLSHKECIEIVRSLGGGLSQEELQVQEKAYSAGQKMIQKVVHMSQVTTSSLMRKPSDSVQNRLEESQKHIDEELCSPEEYLDLVQITALLLIPVLARAAKIAKENDYNTTIKEDNDEEKKDEEPTNWYQKWRQTRRAKKEALQAELAESLLPQPHTILQDVFRIMMKDVAFSDQEEGPLLDVDLVEAILLECGEFERAGDDALKREMVEVATSGSGRLDFEAFVNALAYDLDAWEVGSEDRLSTIFFDVFGEERSIVNERCRKERRNDPVADTEIPKEGVFTSANSVDHAIVDLVVDTHSSVICVCLIWFFYLMTSVTYASIYQSRVTASCLETEKKEEFTCLLKAQLWNWFMVAIFLGAFGIVTIVPLSLGNNPNSQGPKQHAIALFVTLLYSVPPYFGVQRYRADTEEPYDDAEQRVNQAYFIFYLYITLGAGVVLATYYLICLFAHLFKGIGQSLFIPSNTVGEFRIKKAATRKVNTMLMNACVLHDSSEPMKQSLSDSRSTLRNGSSSDETMLNFVFRGNGSERAGGFLWTWELFQTGALFEKEGIWLPTRMIVFQTAQVGFTIILSLILFSITGIASILAGEAQESLTEELPSWARQLVPTRRGVELALYPASIAATFTMVLLVVLYIPSSTATLLQYRCGLIPSLGSRYFTKYRRSADTACMNIGNAVYGLIGAGTLVFLIVGLFAFLFIWDFSNAFMIKVLAFAIGLTITISMKMLLTNTCRQNFYKAFYRTKPRTSNITTLALETWFIGLGSGVLIGRISQFLFAAVFWVGRIDVPFLSEDVSLYGYAFDYVPTNFIKDLLVHEAHRHPFIERLSQMYLMKFRHQSKFVNDAGAVWRQVFVQYLMPWLRKYRIMRAARMSQSIEALALQKIHDKEEAKGVVERFGDDVHNLKTTGEGVAIGLVGLAGAATGMVDEAAGTTVDILEATAGLVSPPAAVAGYFSKEDAAKQSALDDPNFPNNVSSS
;
A
#
# COMPACT_ATOMS: atom_id res chain seq x y z
N MET A 1 -5.47 -10.35 19.94
CA MET A 1 -6.09 -9.02 20.09
C MET A 1 -5.90 -8.26 18.78
N GLY A 2 -6.83 -8.40 17.84
CA GLY A 2 -6.90 -7.51 16.67
C GLY A 2 -7.69 -6.28 17.05
N VAL A 3 -7.34 -5.11 16.51
CA VAL A 3 -8.11 -3.89 16.74
C VAL A 3 -9.41 -4.04 15.95
N GLU A 4 -10.51 -4.35 16.64
CA GLU A 4 -11.83 -4.07 16.10
C GLU A 4 -11.98 -2.56 15.99
N PHE A 5 -12.44 -2.08 14.85
CA PHE A 5 -12.68 -0.66 14.62
C PHE A 5 -14.02 -0.46 13.92
N LEU A 6 -14.53 0.76 14.02
CA LEU A 6 -15.73 1.17 13.31
C LEU A 6 -15.31 1.59 11.90
N ARG A 7 -15.56 0.72 10.93
CA ARG A 7 -15.35 0.98 9.50
C ARG A 7 -16.52 1.81 8.98
N SER A 8 -16.23 2.94 8.33
CA SER A 8 -17.25 3.70 7.60
C SER A 8 -17.83 2.86 6.45
N ILE A 9 -19.14 2.93 6.26
CA ILE A 9 -19.88 2.30 5.16
C ILE A 9 -20.81 3.31 4.49
N GLY A 10 -21.24 3.01 3.26
CA GLY A 10 -22.08 3.89 2.45
C GLY A 10 -21.26 4.81 1.54
N ALA A 11 -21.95 5.76 0.90
CA ALA A 11 -21.35 6.64 -0.10
C ALA A 11 -20.14 7.45 0.41
N GLY A 12 -20.13 7.84 1.70
CA GLY A 12 -18.98 8.54 2.28
C GLY A 12 -17.73 7.67 2.31
N ALA A 13 -17.88 6.37 2.61
CA ALA A 13 -16.78 5.42 2.57
C ALA A 13 -16.29 5.14 1.13
N ASP A 14 -17.20 5.09 0.16
CA ASP A 14 -16.85 4.93 -1.26
C ASP A 14 -15.96 6.09 -1.74
N VAL A 15 -16.30 7.33 -1.36
CA VAL A 15 -15.46 8.51 -1.65
C VAL A 15 -14.09 8.41 -0.99
N LYS A 16 -14.01 7.93 0.25
CA LYS A 16 -12.72 7.71 0.94
C LYS A 16 -11.87 6.64 0.27
N GLU A 17 -12.47 5.58 -0.23
CA GLU A 17 -11.76 4.56 -0.98
C GLU A 17 -11.23 5.13 -2.32
N LEU A 18 -12.02 5.94 -3.02
CA LEU A 18 -11.58 6.64 -4.24
C LEU A 18 -10.42 7.62 -3.97
N GLU A 19 -10.48 8.41 -2.89
CA GLU A 19 -9.37 9.28 -2.45
C GLU A 19 -8.11 8.46 -2.16
N TYR A 20 -8.26 7.31 -1.50
CA TYR A 20 -7.15 6.41 -1.20
C TYR A 20 -6.49 5.85 -2.46
N ILE A 21 -7.28 5.41 -3.43
CA ILE A 21 -6.77 4.91 -4.71
C ILE A 21 -6.02 5.99 -5.47
N ALA A 22 -6.58 7.21 -5.53
CA ALA A 22 -5.90 8.33 -6.15
C ALA A 22 -4.55 8.61 -5.47
N ALA A 23 -4.50 8.60 -4.13
CA ALA A 23 -3.27 8.80 -3.37
C ALA A 23 -2.22 7.69 -3.60
N LEU A 24 -2.66 6.42 -3.76
CA LEU A 24 -1.78 5.30 -4.11
C LEU A 24 -1.20 5.41 -5.53
N HIS A 25 -1.99 5.93 -6.46
CA HIS A 25 -1.63 6.01 -7.88
C HIS A 25 -0.62 7.12 -8.18
N GLN A 26 -0.64 8.18 -7.38
CA GLN A 26 0.21 9.34 -7.58
C GLN A 26 1.70 8.98 -7.48
N THR A 27 2.51 9.58 -8.34
CA THR A 27 3.98 9.45 -8.37
C THR A 27 4.71 10.72 -7.94
N CYS A 28 4.02 11.87 -7.99
CA CYS A 28 4.55 13.15 -7.55
C CYS A 28 4.82 13.22 -6.04
N PHE A 29 5.74 14.10 -5.65
CA PHE A 29 6.03 14.46 -4.27
C PHE A 29 6.02 16.00 -4.11
N PRO A 30 5.23 16.59 -3.19
CA PRO A 30 4.21 15.97 -2.36
C PRO A 30 2.97 15.52 -3.16
N ASP A 31 2.09 14.76 -2.51
CA ASP A 31 0.86 14.23 -3.11
C ASP A 31 -0.09 15.36 -3.55
N ARG A 32 -0.73 15.20 -4.71
CA ARG A 32 -1.72 16.17 -5.20
C ARG A 32 -2.99 16.07 -4.35
N PRO A 33 -3.35 17.12 -3.58
CA PRO A 33 -4.42 17.05 -2.58
C PRO A 33 -5.83 17.07 -3.18
N ASN A 34 -5.96 17.12 -4.51
CA ASN A 34 -7.22 17.05 -5.25
C ASN A 34 -7.60 15.61 -5.65
N GLY A 35 -6.72 14.63 -5.41
CA GLY A 35 -6.96 13.24 -5.78
C GLY A 35 -6.92 12.98 -7.29
N SER A 36 -6.19 13.81 -8.06
CA SER A 36 -6.05 13.56 -9.50
C SER A 36 -4.89 12.61 -9.83
N ILE A 37 -5.09 11.76 -10.85
CA ILE A 37 -4.10 10.82 -11.40
C ILE A 37 -3.58 11.40 -12.72
N SER A 38 -2.28 11.62 -12.86
CA SER A 38 -1.70 12.19 -14.09
C SER A 38 -1.27 11.14 -15.11
N SER A 39 -1.00 11.56 -16.34
CA SER A 39 -0.43 10.70 -17.38
C SER A 39 0.91 10.08 -16.97
N ARG A 40 1.73 10.75 -16.14
CA ARG A 40 2.97 10.16 -15.58
C ARG A 40 2.69 9.03 -14.59
N ASP A 41 1.64 9.17 -13.78
CA ASP A 41 1.21 8.10 -12.86
C ASP A 41 0.78 6.86 -13.63
N VAL A 42 0.01 7.04 -14.71
CA VAL A 42 -0.42 5.96 -15.60
C VAL A 42 0.78 5.31 -16.29
N GLN A 43 1.73 6.09 -16.79
CA GLN A 43 2.97 5.59 -17.37
C GLN A 43 3.76 4.75 -16.37
N ALA A 44 3.94 5.25 -15.15
CA ALA A 44 4.67 4.57 -14.10
C ALA A 44 3.99 3.25 -13.72
N LEU A 45 2.66 3.23 -13.57
CA LEU A 45 1.91 2.01 -13.29
C LEU A 45 2.06 0.99 -14.43
N LEU A 46 1.83 1.40 -15.68
CA LEU A 46 1.91 0.49 -16.82
C LEU A 46 3.33 -0.08 -17.01
N THR A 47 4.33 0.75 -16.73
CA THR A 47 5.74 0.37 -16.72
C THR A 47 6.05 -0.59 -15.57
N SER A 48 5.73 -0.23 -14.33
CA SER A 48 6.08 -0.99 -13.13
C SER A 48 5.35 -2.32 -13.01
N ARG A 49 4.19 -2.44 -13.68
CA ARG A 49 3.29 -3.57 -13.53
C ARG A 49 3.29 -4.51 -14.71
N TYR A 50 3.31 -3.96 -15.93
CA TYR A 50 3.20 -4.74 -17.16
C TYR A 50 4.47 -4.66 -18.02
N GLY A 51 5.46 -3.85 -17.64
CA GLY A 51 6.66 -3.62 -18.44
C GLY A 51 6.41 -2.90 -19.76
N LEU A 52 5.29 -2.19 -19.86
CA LEU A 52 4.95 -1.41 -21.04
C LEU A 52 5.66 -0.05 -20.95
N MET A 53 6.78 0.07 -21.66
CA MET A 53 7.57 1.31 -21.75
C MET A 53 6.89 2.31 -22.69
N LEU A 54 5.76 2.88 -22.29
CA LEU A 54 5.05 3.88 -23.08
C LEU A 54 5.78 5.22 -23.03
N SER A 55 5.75 5.95 -24.13
CA SER A 55 6.14 7.36 -24.14
C SER A 55 5.13 8.18 -23.33
N HIS A 56 5.59 9.29 -22.75
CA HIS A 56 4.70 10.16 -22.00
C HIS A 56 3.52 10.70 -22.85
N LYS A 57 3.76 10.94 -24.15
CA LYS A 57 2.75 11.37 -25.13
C LYS A 57 1.65 10.31 -25.33
N GLU A 58 2.01 9.03 -25.43
CA GLU A 58 1.02 7.93 -25.50
C GLU A 58 0.19 7.88 -24.22
N CYS A 59 0.80 8.08 -23.05
CA CYS A 59 0.06 8.15 -21.78
C CYS A 59 -0.83 9.38 -21.66
N ILE A 60 -0.41 10.54 -22.20
CA ILE A 60 -1.27 11.73 -22.34
C ILE A 60 -2.49 11.36 -23.18
N GLU A 61 -2.31 10.72 -24.33
CA GLU A 61 -3.43 10.32 -25.19
C GLU A 61 -4.37 9.32 -24.51
N ILE A 62 -3.83 8.34 -23.77
CA ILE A 62 -4.63 7.41 -22.95
C ILE A 62 -5.45 8.18 -21.92
N VAL A 63 -4.82 9.05 -21.12
CA VAL A 63 -5.52 9.79 -20.06
C VAL A 63 -6.53 10.77 -20.64
N ARG A 64 -6.16 11.51 -21.68
CA ARG A 64 -7.02 12.47 -22.38
C ARG A 64 -8.28 11.80 -22.88
N SER A 65 -8.13 10.72 -23.65
CA SER A 65 -9.27 10.02 -24.24
C SER A 65 -10.17 9.34 -23.21
N LEU A 66 -9.59 8.75 -22.16
CA LEU A 66 -10.35 8.18 -21.06
C LEU A 66 -11.09 9.25 -20.24
N GLY A 67 -10.49 10.43 -20.13
CA GLY A 67 -11.02 11.57 -19.41
C GLY A 67 -11.97 12.44 -20.23
N GLY A 68 -12.08 12.29 -21.55
CA GLY A 68 -12.74 13.27 -22.43
C GLY A 68 -12.08 14.66 -22.31
N GLY A 69 -10.74 14.68 -22.34
CA GLY A 69 -9.92 15.89 -22.26
C GLY A 69 -9.96 16.72 -23.55
N LEU A 70 -9.27 17.85 -23.54
CA LEU A 70 -9.24 18.81 -24.65
C LEU A 70 -8.82 18.15 -25.97
N SER A 71 -9.27 18.70 -27.09
CA SER A 71 -8.89 18.25 -28.43
C SER A 71 -7.36 18.38 -28.65
N GLN A 72 -6.80 17.62 -29.60
CA GLN A 72 -5.38 17.76 -29.95
C GLN A 72 -5.03 19.19 -30.40
N GLU A 73 -5.97 19.89 -31.03
CA GLU A 73 -5.78 21.27 -31.47
C GLU A 73 -5.67 22.22 -30.27
N GLU A 74 -6.52 22.04 -29.26
CA GLU A 74 -6.46 22.82 -28.01
C GLU A 74 -5.20 22.52 -27.21
N LEU A 75 -4.75 21.26 -27.18
CA LEU A 75 -3.44 20.90 -26.62
C LEU A 75 -2.31 21.60 -27.35
N GLN A 76 -2.35 21.66 -28.69
CA GLN A 76 -1.35 22.41 -29.47
C GLN A 76 -1.43 23.91 -29.20
N VAL A 77 -2.62 24.46 -28.97
CA VAL A 77 -2.80 25.86 -28.59
C VAL A 77 -2.23 26.12 -27.20
N GLN A 78 -2.50 25.24 -26.24
CA GLN A 78 -1.99 25.31 -24.88
C GLN A 78 -0.47 25.12 -24.85
N GLU A 79 0.07 24.19 -25.65
CA GLU A 79 1.50 23.98 -25.84
C GLU A 79 2.16 25.20 -26.48
N LYS A 80 1.54 25.84 -27.49
CA LYS A 80 2.01 27.11 -28.06
C LYS A 80 1.98 28.23 -27.03
N ALA A 81 0.92 28.34 -26.24
CA ALA A 81 0.80 29.34 -25.17
C ALA A 81 1.85 29.12 -24.08
N TYR A 82 2.08 27.86 -23.71
CA TYR A 82 3.07 27.44 -22.74
C TYR A 82 4.50 27.68 -23.24
N SER A 83 4.79 27.30 -24.48
CA SER A 83 6.05 27.59 -25.18
C SER A 83 6.32 29.09 -25.26
N ALA A 84 5.30 29.90 -25.53
CA ALA A 84 5.41 31.35 -25.51
C ALA A 84 5.73 31.88 -24.10
N GLY A 85 5.05 31.35 -23.07
CA GLY A 85 5.33 31.65 -21.66
C GLY A 85 6.74 31.26 -21.23
N GLN A 86 7.23 30.08 -21.64
CA GLN A 86 8.59 29.63 -21.40
C GLN A 86 9.63 30.50 -22.10
N LYS A 87 9.42 30.84 -23.38
CA LYS A 87 10.31 31.78 -24.10
C LYS A 87 10.39 33.12 -23.39
N MET A 88 9.28 33.57 -22.80
CA MET A 88 9.27 34.79 -21.98
C MET A 88 10.07 34.60 -20.68
N ILE A 89 9.90 33.47 -19.98
CA ILE A 89 10.66 33.15 -18.76
C ILE A 89 12.16 33.02 -19.07
N GLN A 90 12.54 32.27 -20.09
CA GLN A 90 13.93 32.14 -20.53
C GLN A 90 14.52 33.50 -20.91
N LYS A 91 13.75 34.37 -21.57
CA LYS A 91 14.19 35.74 -21.86
C LYS A 91 14.40 36.57 -20.59
N VAL A 92 13.54 36.42 -19.57
CA VAL A 92 13.69 37.09 -18.28
C VAL A 92 14.89 36.55 -17.50
N VAL A 93 15.07 35.23 -17.43
CA VAL A 93 16.21 34.58 -16.81
C VAL A 93 17.49 34.99 -17.53
N HIS A 94 17.51 34.99 -18.86
CA HIS A 94 18.66 35.42 -19.63
C HIS A 94 18.95 36.91 -19.45
N MET A 95 17.93 37.78 -19.39
CA MET A 95 18.13 39.19 -19.04
C MET A 95 18.69 39.36 -17.62
N SER A 96 18.22 38.57 -16.66
CA SER A 96 18.75 38.55 -15.28
C SER A 96 20.22 38.09 -15.25
N GLN A 97 20.54 37.02 -15.98
CA GLN A 97 21.90 36.48 -16.13
C GLN A 97 22.84 37.43 -16.85
N VAL A 98 22.39 38.11 -17.92
CA VAL A 98 23.19 39.13 -18.62
C VAL A 98 23.46 40.34 -17.71
N THR A 99 22.48 40.70 -16.88
CA THR A 99 22.64 41.79 -15.90
C THR A 99 23.65 41.41 -14.80
N THR A 100 23.60 40.17 -14.29
CA THR A 100 24.53 39.67 -13.25
C THR A 100 25.92 39.30 -13.78
N SER A 101 26.03 38.76 -14.98
CA SER A 101 27.32 38.41 -15.61
C SER A 101 28.14 39.62 -16.06
N SER A 102 27.51 40.80 -16.20
CA SER A 102 28.26 42.06 -16.36
C SER A 102 28.99 42.50 -15.09
N LEU A 103 28.64 41.93 -13.92
CA LEU A 103 29.12 42.32 -12.59
C LEU A 103 29.94 41.23 -11.86
N MET A 104 29.92 39.97 -12.30
CA MET A 104 30.56 38.84 -11.62
C MET A 104 31.47 38.02 -12.56
N ARG A 105 32.59 37.51 -12.00
CA ARG A 105 33.57 36.64 -12.68
C ARG A 105 32.88 35.34 -13.13
N LYS A 106 33.24 34.81 -14.31
CA LYS A 106 32.66 33.58 -14.89
C LYS A 106 32.52 32.46 -13.84
N PRO A 107 31.34 31.85 -13.67
CA PRO A 107 31.16 30.67 -12.81
C PRO A 107 32.03 29.51 -13.33
N SER A 108 32.46 28.61 -12.44
CA SER A 108 33.23 27.43 -12.84
C SER A 108 32.39 26.48 -13.69
N ASP A 109 33.04 25.73 -14.58
CA ASP A 109 32.38 24.77 -15.48
C ASP A 109 31.52 23.73 -14.72
N SER A 110 31.85 23.42 -13.46
CA SER A 110 31.05 22.52 -12.61
C SER A 110 29.69 23.09 -12.22
N VAL A 111 29.61 24.40 -11.96
CA VAL A 111 28.36 25.11 -11.62
C VAL A 111 27.53 25.30 -12.88
N GLN A 112 28.18 25.64 -14.00
CA GLN A 112 27.56 25.71 -15.32
C GLN A 112 26.91 24.38 -15.70
N ASN A 113 27.62 23.26 -15.56
CA ASN A 113 27.08 21.92 -15.86
C ASN A 113 25.92 21.55 -14.93
N ARG A 114 25.97 21.87 -13.63
CA ARG A 114 24.84 21.61 -12.71
C ARG A 114 23.62 22.48 -13.03
N LEU A 115 23.84 23.73 -13.44
CA LEU A 115 22.78 24.61 -13.89
C LEU A 115 22.18 24.14 -15.21
N GLU A 116 23.00 23.68 -16.16
CA GLU A 116 22.52 23.10 -17.43
C GLU A 116 21.77 21.79 -17.21
N GLU A 117 22.22 20.93 -16.29
CA GLU A 117 21.54 19.69 -15.94
C GLU A 117 20.23 19.95 -15.18
N SER A 118 20.22 20.90 -14.24
CA SER A 118 19.01 21.36 -13.55
C SER A 118 18.05 22.05 -14.51
N GLN A 119 18.54 22.89 -15.43
CA GLN A 119 17.74 23.58 -16.44
C GLN A 119 17.15 22.58 -17.42
N LYS A 120 17.91 21.57 -17.83
CA LYS A 120 17.41 20.49 -18.69
C LYS A 120 16.34 19.67 -17.99
N HIS A 121 16.50 19.40 -16.69
CA HIS A 121 15.48 18.71 -15.89
C HIS A 121 14.23 19.58 -15.71
N ILE A 122 14.39 20.88 -15.42
CA ILE A 122 13.28 21.85 -15.34
C ILE A 122 12.58 21.97 -16.69
N ASP A 123 13.33 22.04 -17.79
CA ASP A 123 12.76 22.13 -19.13
C ASP A 123 12.05 20.83 -19.49
N GLU A 124 12.60 19.64 -19.23
CA GLU A 124 11.89 18.35 -19.42
C GLU A 124 10.65 18.23 -18.52
N GLU A 125 10.71 18.74 -17.29
CA GLU A 125 9.62 18.68 -16.32
C GLU A 125 8.51 19.69 -16.61
N LEU A 126 8.84 20.89 -17.09
CA LEU A 126 7.88 21.90 -17.55
C LEU A 126 7.34 21.62 -18.97
N CYS A 127 8.07 20.95 -19.87
CA CYS A 127 7.74 20.92 -21.30
C CYS A 127 6.63 19.94 -21.75
N SER A 128 6.10 19.08 -20.88
CA SER A 128 5.00 18.19 -21.28
C SER A 128 3.69 18.55 -20.56
N PRO A 129 2.62 18.94 -21.28
CA PRO A 129 1.32 19.12 -20.65
C PRO A 129 0.87 17.79 -20.04
N GLU A 130 0.81 17.72 -18.71
CA GLU A 130 0.24 16.56 -18.02
C GLU A 130 -1.28 16.62 -18.11
N GLU A 131 -1.87 15.51 -18.53
CA GLU A 131 -3.32 15.30 -18.45
C GLU A 131 -3.65 14.59 -17.15
N TYR A 132 -4.84 14.87 -16.61
CA TYR A 132 -5.25 14.42 -15.28
C TYR A 132 -6.66 13.85 -15.25
N LEU A 133 -6.79 12.66 -14.64
CA LEU A 133 -8.07 12.08 -14.25
C LEU A 133 -8.45 12.57 -12.85
N ASP A 134 -9.62 13.20 -12.70
CA ASP A 134 -10.24 13.49 -11.41
C ASP A 134 -11.11 12.31 -10.90
N LEU A 135 -11.66 12.44 -9.68
CA LEU A 135 -12.48 11.38 -9.09
C LEU A 135 -13.76 11.06 -9.87
N VAL A 136 -14.33 12.03 -10.60
CA VAL A 136 -15.52 11.82 -11.44
C VAL A 136 -15.13 10.95 -12.64
N GLN A 137 -14.03 11.31 -13.31
CA GLN A 137 -13.47 10.54 -14.43
C GLN A 137 -13.06 9.13 -14.00
N ILE A 138 -12.37 8.99 -12.85
CA ILE A 138 -12.01 7.67 -12.29
C ILE A 138 -13.25 6.81 -12.05
N THR A 139 -14.30 7.39 -11.44
CA THR A 139 -15.56 6.68 -11.19
C THR A 139 -16.24 6.27 -12.50
N ALA A 140 -16.26 7.14 -13.51
CA ALA A 140 -16.81 6.84 -14.83
C ALA A 140 -16.08 5.66 -15.48
N LEU A 141 -14.76 5.57 -15.34
CA LEU A 141 -13.95 4.44 -15.83
C LEU A 141 -14.25 3.13 -15.09
N LEU A 142 -14.39 3.19 -13.76
CA LEU A 142 -14.71 1.99 -12.95
C LEU A 142 -16.07 1.39 -13.32
N LEU A 143 -17.01 2.25 -13.76
CA LEU A 143 -18.36 1.87 -14.16
C LEU A 143 -18.48 1.27 -15.57
N ILE A 144 -17.48 1.45 -16.45
CA ILE A 144 -17.53 0.99 -17.86
C ILE A 144 -18.08 -0.44 -18.00
N PRO A 145 -17.59 -1.45 -17.26
CA PRO A 145 -18.09 -2.82 -17.46
C PRO A 145 -19.50 -3.07 -16.93
N VAL A 146 -19.96 -2.28 -15.96
CA VAL A 146 -21.37 -2.32 -15.53
C VAL A 146 -22.24 -1.70 -16.62
N LEU A 147 -21.83 -0.56 -17.18
CA LEU A 147 -22.54 0.13 -18.25
C LEU A 147 -22.59 -0.70 -19.54
N ALA A 148 -21.48 -1.30 -19.94
CA ALA A 148 -21.42 -2.20 -21.11
C ALA A 148 -22.37 -3.40 -20.93
N ARG A 149 -22.40 -4.00 -19.73
CA ARG A 149 -23.32 -5.10 -19.42
C ARG A 149 -24.77 -4.63 -19.43
N ALA A 150 -25.07 -3.49 -18.83
CA ALA A 150 -26.42 -2.91 -18.77
C ALA A 150 -26.95 -2.58 -20.17
N ALA A 151 -26.14 -1.96 -21.02
CA ALA A 151 -26.50 -1.63 -22.39
C ALA A 151 -26.76 -2.87 -23.23
N LYS A 152 -25.94 -3.92 -23.08
CA LYS A 152 -26.16 -5.21 -23.75
C LYS A 152 -27.51 -5.82 -23.34
N ILE A 153 -27.82 -5.84 -22.04
CA ILE A 153 -29.10 -6.36 -21.52
C ILE A 153 -30.28 -5.52 -22.03
N ALA A 154 -30.15 -4.20 -22.07
CA ALA A 154 -31.21 -3.31 -22.57
C ALA A 154 -31.52 -3.59 -24.05
N LYS A 155 -30.48 -3.72 -24.89
CA LYS A 155 -30.62 -4.06 -26.31
C LYS A 155 -31.21 -5.46 -26.52
N GLU A 156 -30.83 -6.44 -25.69
CA GLU A 156 -31.37 -7.82 -25.76
C GLU A 156 -32.83 -7.91 -25.30
N ASN A 157 -33.24 -7.12 -24.30
CA ASN A 157 -34.63 -7.10 -23.83
C ASN A 157 -35.58 -6.52 -24.88
N ASP A 158 -35.15 -5.50 -25.62
CA ASP A 158 -35.94 -4.93 -26.72
C ASP A 158 -36.16 -5.98 -27.83
N TYR A 159 -35.10 -6.73 -28.14
CA TYR A 159 -35.18 -7.83 -29.11
C TYR A 159 -36.06 -9.00 -28.63
N ASN A 160 -35.94 -9.42 -27.38
CA ASN A 160 -36.69 -10.56 -26.83
C ASN A 160 -38.19 -10.26 -26.63
N THR A 161 -38.56 -9.00 -26.35
CA THR A 161 -39.97 -8.58 -26.32
C THR A 161 -40.60 -8.73 -27.71
N THR A 162 -39.80 -8.57 -28.77
CA THR A 162 -40.24 -8.72 -30.16
C THR A 162 -40.35 -10.18 -30.61
N ILE A 163 -39.60 -11.12 -30.00
CA ILE A 163 -39.54 -12.53 -30.45
C ILE A 163 -40.32 -13.52 -29.59
N LYS A 164 -40.53 -13.23 -28.29
CA LYS A 164 -41.28 -14.11 -27.40
C LYS A 164 -42.77 -14.24 -27.75
N GLU A 165 -43.29 -13.43 -28.67
CA GLU A 165 -44.66 -13.61 -29.19
C GLU A 165 -44.79 -14.72 -30.25
N ASP A 166 -43.68 -15.27 -30.79
CA ASP A 166 -43.72 -16.15 -31.98
C ASP A 166 -43.21 -17.61 -31.79
N ASN A 167 -42.65 -18.02 -30.64
CA ASN A 167 -41.94 -19.31 -30.55
C ASN A 167 -42.16 -20.17 -29.29
N ASP A 168 -43.32 -20.09 -28.64
CA ASP A 168 -43.72 -21.06 -27.60
C ASP A 168 -44.18 -22.43 -28.18
N GLU A 169 -43.46 -22.96 -29.18
CA GLU A 169 -43.62 -24.36 -29.62
C GLU A 169 -42.67 -25.28 -28.82
N GLU A 170 -43.27 -25.88 -27.78
CA GLU A 170 -42.94 -27.11 -27.06
C GLU A 170 -41.74 -27.95 -27.58
N LYS A 171 -40.51 -27.56 -27.20
CA LYS A 171 -39.35 -28.46 -27.30
C LYS A 171 -39.35 -29.44 -26.14
N LYS A 172 -39.73 -30.69 -26.43
CA LYS A 172 -39.54 -31.84 -25.54
C LYS A 172 -38.06 -32.17 -25.43
N ASP A 173 -37.51 -32.00 -24.23
CA ASP A 173 -36.13 -32.35 -23.89
C ASP A 173 -35.90 -33.86 -24.06
N GLU A 174 -35.06 -34.25 -25.03
CA GLU A 174 -34.53 -35.61 -25.12
C GLU A 174 -33.56 -35.87 -23.95
N GLU A 175 -33.88 -36.84 -23.10
CA GLU A 175 -33.02 -37.21 -21.98
C GLU A 175 -31.65 -37.73 -22.48
N PRO A 176 -30.53 -37.18 -21.98
CA PRO A 176 -29.19 -37.60 -22.38
C PRO A 176 -28.91 -39.04 -21.90
N THR A 177 -28.70 -39.95 -22.86
CA THR A 177 -28.55 -41.41 -22.64
C THR A 177 -27.23 -41.83 -21.98
N ASN A 178 -26.23 -40.95 -21.85
CA ASN A 178 -24.92 -41.28 -21.29
C ASN A 178 -24.69 -40.62 -19.92
N TRP A 179 -24.38 -41.42 -18.89
CA TRP A 179 -24.12 -40.97 -17.52
C TRP A 179 -22.96 -39.95 -17.42
N TYR A 180 -21.95 -40.02 -18.29
CA TYR A 180 -20.85 -39.04 -18.32
C TYR A 180 -21.32 -37.69 -18.88
N GLN A 181 -22.18 -37.69 -19.90
CA GLN A 181 -22.81 -36.47 -20.42
C GLN A 181 -23.76 -35.88 -19.38
N LYS A 182 -24.55 -36.72 -18.70
CA LYS A 182 -25.40 -36.30 -17.58
C LYS A 182 -24.57 -35.69 -16.45
N TRP A 183 -23.50 -36.33 -15.99
CA TRP A 183 -22.62 -35.78 -14.95
C TRP A 183 -21.96 -34.46 -15.37
N ARG A 184 -21.49 -34.35 -16.63
CA ARG A 184 -20.90 -33.12 -17.17
C ARG A 184 -21.93 -32.00 -17.30
N GLN A 185 -23.15 -32.32 -17.75
CA GLN A 185 -24.27 -31.39 -17.84
C GLN A 185 -24.76 -30.98 -16.45
N THR A 186 -24.87 -31.88 -15.47
CA THR A 186 -25.23 -31.53 -14.09
C THR A 186 -24.16 -30.66 -13.44
N ARG A 187 -22.86 -30.90 -13.70
CA ARG A 187 -21.79 -30.01 -13.22
C ARG A 187 -21.80 -28.65 -13.91
N ARG A 188 -22.07 -28.60 -15.22
CA ARG A 188 -22.25 -27.35 -15.96
C ARG A 188 -23.47 -26.60 -15.44
N ALA A 189 -24.63 -27.23 -15.40
CA ALA A 189 -25.87 -26.67 -14.87
C ALA A 189 -25.74 -26.22 -13.42
N LYS A 190 -25.06 -26.96 -12.54
CA LYS A 190 -24.84 -26.53 -11.15
C LYS A 190 -23.85 -25.38 -11.06
N LYS A 191 -22.81 -25.35 -11.91
CA LYS A 191 -21.88 -24.22 -12.00
C LYS A 191 -22.55 -22.99 -12.59
N GLU A 192 -23.36 -23.16 -13.63
CA GLU A 192 -24.15 -22.13 -14.30
C GLU A 192 -25.25 -21.61 -13.37
N ALA A 193 -25.93 -22.46 -12.61
CA ALA A 193 -26.91 -22.05 -11.60
C ALA A 193 -26.24 -21.30 -10.44
N LEU A 194 -25.10 -21.77 -9.94
CA LEU A 194 -24.34 -21.05 -8.92
C LEU A 194 -23.77 -19.73 -9.47
N GLN A 195 -23.32 -19.71 -10.74
CA GLN A 195 -22.87 -18.49 -11.40
C GLN A 195 -24.03 -17.53 -11.68
N ALA A 196 -25.24 -18.04 -11.98
CA ALA A 196 -26.44 -17.26 -12.19
C ALA A 196 -26.94 -16.68 -10.88
N GLU A 197 -27.06 -17.49 -9.82
CA GLU A 197 -27.41 -17.05 -8.46
C GLU A 197 -26.38 -16.05 -7.93
N LEU A 198 -25.09 -16.31 -8.16
CA LEU A 198 -24.03 -15.38 -7.80
C LEU A 198 -24.11 -14.10 -8.64
N ALA A 199 -24.33 -14.17 -9.95
CA ALA A 199 -24.48 -13.01 -10.83
C ALA A 199 -25.71 -12.18 -10.45
N GLU A 200 -26.82 -12.84 -10.10
CA GLU A 200 -28.07 -12.23 -9.64
C GLU A 200 -27.89 -11.58 -8.27
N SER A 201 -27.16 -12.23 -7.35
CA SER A 201 -26.82 -11.65 -6.03
C SER A 201 -25.80 -10.51 -6.10
N LEU A 202 -24.99 -10.46 -7.16
CA LEU A 202 -23.93 -9.47 -7.32
C LEU A 202 -24.40 -8.19 -8.01
N LEU A 203 -25.59 -8.16 -8.62
CA LEU A 203 -26.02 -7.06 -9.47
C LEU A 203 -27.32 -6.39 -8.94
N PRO A 204 -27.33 -5.07 -8.69
CA PRO A 204 -28.57 -4.32 -8.96
C PRO A 204 -28.99 -4.61 -10.39
N GLN A 205 -30.28 -4.76 -10.67
CA GLN A 205 -30.73 -4.89 -12.06
C GLN A 205 -30.23 -3.67 -12.85
N PRO A 206 -29.20 -3.79 -13.69
CA PRO A 206 -28.42 -2.61 -14.12
C PRO A 206 -29.24 -1.62 -14.94
N HIS A 207 -30.30 -2.12 -15.58
CA HIS A 207 -31.25 -1.32 -16.33
C HIS A 207 -32.07 -0.36 -15.44
N THR A 208 -32.37 -0.72 -14.19
CA THR A 208 -33.14 0.17 -13.30
C THR A 208 -32.31 1.39 -12.94
N ILE A 209 -31.02 1.22 -12.67
CA ILE A 209 -30.11 2.34 -12.37
C ILE A 209 -30.01 3.28 -13.56
N LEU A 210 -29.88 2.77 -14.78
CA LEU A 210 -29.84 3.61 -15.98
C LEU A 210 -31.15 4.41 -16.12
N GLN A 211 -32.31 3.77 -15.89
CA GLN A 211 -33.62 4.43 -15.96
C GLN A 211 -33.80 5.48 -14.87
N ASP A 212 -33.34 5.19 -13.65
CA ASP A 212 -33.43 6.11 -12.52
C ASP A 212 -32.55 7.33 -12.75
N VAL A 213 -31.29 7.14 -13.18
CA VAL A 213 -30.39 8.26 -13.51
C VAL A 213 -30.91 9.06 -14.71
N PHE A 214 -31.43 8.39 -15.74
CA PHE A 214 -32.08 9.05 -16.86
C PHE A 214 -33.27 9.91 -16.38
N ARG A 215 -34.16 9.36 -15.55
CA ARG A 215 -35.29 10.09 -14.98
C ARG A 215 -34.86 11.29 -14.13
N ILE A 216 -33.80 11.15 -13.34
CA ILE A 216 -33.22 12.24 -12.54
C ILE A 216 -32.69 13.35 -13.48
N MET A 217 -31.91 12.97 -14.49
CA MET A 217 -31.38 13.91 -15.49
C MET A 217 -32.52 14.65 -16.20
N MET A 218 -33.55 13.94 -16.67
CA MET A 218 -34.69 14.54 -17.36
C MET A 218 -35.48 15.51 -16.48
N LYS A 219 -35.53 15.26 -15.17
CA LYS A 219 -36.20 16.15 -14.20
C LYS A 219 -35.41 17.44 -13.96
N ASP A 220 -34.09 17.36 -13.87
CA ASP A 220 -33.24 18.50 -13.54
C ASP A 220 -33.02 19.45 -14.74
N VAL A 221 -33.01 18.94 -15.98
CA VAL A 221 -32.89 19.77 -17.21
C VAL A 221 -34.22 20.49 -17.56
N ALA A 222 -35.23 20.46 -16.66
CA ALA A 222 -36.45 21.28 -16.71
C ALA A 222 -37.41 21.03 -17.90
N PHE A 223 -37.53 19.79 -18.38
CA PHE A 223 -38.50 19.40 -19.41
C PHE A 223 -39.73 18.66 -18.84
N SER A 224 -40.16 18.98 -17.62
CA SER A 224 -41.14 18.18 -16.85
C SER A 224 -42.49 17.91 -17.53
N ASP A 225 -42.83 18.66 -18.57
CA ASP A 225 -44.18 18.66 -19.14
C ASP A 225 -44.27 17.93 -20.51
N GLN A 226 -43.15 17.48 -21.10
CA GLN A 226 -43.17 16.76 -22.37
C GLN A 226 -42.95 15.25 -22.19
N GLU A 227 -44.03 14.46 -22.33
CA GLU A 227 -43.97 12.99 -22.28
C GLU A 227 -43.01 12.38 -23.32
N GLU A 228 -42.80 13.06 -24.46
CA GLU A 228 -42.01 12.54 -25.57
C GLU A 228 -40.49 12.75 -25.42
N GLY A 229 -40.02 13.47 -24.40
CA GLY A 229 -38.61 13.86 -24.24
C GLY A 229 -38.15 14.96 -25.22
N PRO A 230 -37.10 15.73 -24.92
CA PRO A 230 -36.62 16.82 -25.77
C PRO A 230 -35.94 16.29 -27.04
N LEU A 231 -35.92 17.13 -28.09
CA LEU A 231 -35.13 16.87 -29.30
C LEU A 231 -33.65 16.76 -28.90
N LEU A 232 -32.95 15.72 -29.36
CA LEU A 232 -31.53 15.57 -29.10
C LEU A 232 -30.74 16.45 -30.07
N ASP A 233 -30.38 17.65 -29.62
CA ASP A 233 -29.58 18.62 -30.37
C ASP A 233 -28.37 19.15 -29.58
N VAL A 234 -27.56 19.98 -30.24
CA VAL A 234 -26.34 20.57 -29.68
C VAL A 234 -26.66 21.47 -28.48
N ASP A 235 -27.78 22.20 -28.54
CA ASP A 235 -28.19 23.14 -27.50
C ASP A 235 -28.61 22.39 -26.22
N LEU A 236 -29.30 21.26 -26.36
CA LEU A 236 -29.62 20.37 -25.23
C LEU A 236 -28.35 19.81 -24.58
N VAL A 237 -27.41 19.31 -25.38
CA VAL A 237 -26.13 18.79 -24.86
C VAL A 237 -25.36 19.90 -24.14
N GLU A 238 -25.32 21.11 -24.70
CA GLU A 238 -24.71 22.27 -24.06
C GLU A 238 -25.35 22.57 -22.70
N ALA A 239 -26.69 22.59 -22.64
CA ALA A 239 -27.42 22.80 -21.39
C ALA A 239 -27.09 21.74 -20.33
N ILE A 240 -27.03 20.46 -20.72
CA ILE A 240 -26.66 19.35 -19.83
C ILE A 240 -25.23 19.53 -19.30
N LEU A 241 -24.28 19.93 -20.15
CA LEU A 241 -22.89 20.15 -19.77
C LEU A 241 -22.75 21.35 -18.82
N LEU A 242 -23.44 22.46 -19.11
CA LEU A 242 -23.46 23.64 -18.24
C LEU A 242 -24.04 23.32 -16.86
N GLU A 243 -25.11 22.53 -16.78
CA GLU A 243 -25.71 22.10 -15.52
C GLU A 243 -24.74 21.24 -14.69
N CYS A 244 -24.02 20.34 -15.34
CA CYS A 244 -22.93 19.56 -14.75
C CYS A 244 -21.72 20.45 -14.33
N GLY A 245 -21.61 21.68 -14.84
CA GLY A 245 -20.49 22.57 -14.62
C GLY A 245 -19.26 22.23 -15.47
N GLU A 246 -19.49 21.64 -16.63
CA GLU A 246 -18.49 21.29 -17.65
C GLU A 246 -18.35 22.43 -18.67
N PHE A 247 -18.06 23.64 -18.18
CA PHE A 247 -18.08 24.87 -19.00
C PHE A 247 -17.14 24.83 -20.20
N GLU A 248 -15.95 24.22 -20.04
CA GLU A 248 -14.96 24.09 -21.11
C GLU A 248 -15.50 23.21 -22.25
N ARG A 249 -16.14 22.09 -21.91
CA ARG A 249 -16.71 21.15 -22.90
C ARG A 249 -18.00 21.66 -23.53
N ALA A 250 -18.77 22.44 -22.79
CA ALA A 250 -19.95 23.13 -23.33
C ALA A 250 -19.58 24.11 -24.47
N GLY A 251 -18.35 24.65 -24.44
CA GLY A 251 -17.81 25.50 -25.50
C GLY A 251 -17.27 24.78 -26.74
N ASP A 252 -17.13 23.44 -26.70
CA ASP A 252 -16.60 22.66 -27.82
C ASP A 252 -17.74 22.16 -28.73
N ASP A 253 -18.01 22.89 -29.81
CA ASP A 253 -19.04 22.55 -30.81
C ASP A 253 -18.75 21.24 -31.56
N ALA A 254 -17.50 20.78 -31.64
CA ALA A 254 -17.17 19.51 -32.28
C ALA A 254 -17.55 18.35 -31.36
N LEU A 255 -17.15 18.42 -30.08
CA LEU A 255 -17.51 17.45 -29.07
C LEU A 255 -19.03 17.35 -28.88
N LYS A 256 -19.75 18.48 -28.80
CA LYS A 256 -21.22 18.46 -28.67
C LYS A 256 -21.90 17.75 -29.84
N ARG A 257 -21.42 17.97 -31.08
CA ARG A 257 -21.93 17.26 -32.27
C ARG A 257 -21.65 15.77 -32.22
N GLU A 258 -20.45 15.38 -31.80
CA GLU A 258 -20.11 13.97 -31.58
C GLU A 258 -20.99 13.35 -30.48
N MET A 259 -21.25 14.07 -29.39
CA MET A 259 -22.15 13.65 -28.32
C MET A 259 -23.58 13.41 -28.78
N VAL A 260 -24.11 14.24 -29.69
CA VAL A 260 -25.42 14.03 -30.34
C VAL A 260 -25.39 12.80 -31.23
N GLU A 261 -24.35 12.65 -32.05
CA GLU A 261 -24.19 11.52 -32.97
C GLU A 261 -24.18 10.17 -32.23
N VAL A 262 -23.37 10.03 -31.18
CA VAL A 262 -23.26 8.77 -30.41
C VAL A 262 -24.52 8.45 -29.61
N ALA A 263 -25.31 9.46 -29.26
CA ALA A 263 -26.55 9.32 -28.51
C ALA A 263 -27.78 9.16 -29.42
N THR A 264 -27.64 9.26 -30.75
CA THR A 264 -28.80 9.24 -31.65
C THR A 264 -29.53 7.89 -31.58
N SER A 265 -30.84 7.92 -31.32
CA SER A 265 -31.76 6.78 -31.44
C SER A 265 -32.71 6.96 -32.64
N GLY A 266 -33.54 5.95 -32.91
CA GLY A 266 -34.53 6.01 -34.00
C GLY A 266 -35.55 7.14 -33.86
N SER A 267 -35.76 7.68 -32.65
CA SER A 267 -36.70 8.76 -32.39
C SER A 267 -36.14 10.17 -32.69
N GLY A 268 -34.81 10.33 -32.74
CA GLY A 268 -34.14 11.64 -32.78
C GLY A 268 -34.33 12.48 -31.51
N ARG A 269 -34.88 11.91 -30.43
CA ARG A 269 -35.08 12.55 -29.13
C ARG A 269 -34.14 11.93 -28.09
N LEU A 270 -33.89 12.64 -27.00
CA LEU A 270 -33.14 12.09 -25.87
C LEU A 270 -34.06 11.18 -25.05
N ASP A 271 -34.32 9.97 -25.57
CA ASP A 271 -35.04 8.90 -24.89
C ASP A 271 -34.09 7.95 -24.14
N PHE A 272 -34.66 6.91 -23.51
CA PHE A 272 -33.85 5.94 -22.76
C PHE A 272 -32.89 5.16 -23.67
N GLU A 273 -33.28 4.87 -24.91
CA GLU A 273 -32.42 4.17 -25.88
C GLU A 273 -31.24 5.06 -26.29
N ALA A 274 -31.51 6.33 -26.60
CA ALA A 274 -30.50 7.35 -26.88
C ALA A 274 -29.50 7.45 -25.73
N PHE A 275 -29.98 7.47 -24.49
CA PHE A 275 -29.12 7.50 -23.31
C PHE A 275 -28.27 6.23 -23.14
N VAL A 276 -28.84 5.05 -23.37
CA VAL A 276 -28.08 3.78 -23.36
C VAL A 276 -27.01 3.77 -24.45
N ASN A 277 -27.36 4.23 -25.65
CA ASN A 277 -26.41 4.36 -26.77
C ASN A 277 -25.29 5.32 -26.41
N ALA A 278 -25.61 6.50 -25.86
CA ALA A 278 -24.64 7.49 -25.43
C ALA A 278 -23.59 6.94 -24.44
N LEU A 279 -23.99 6.04 -23.53
CA LEU A 279 -23.12 5.48 -22.50
C LEU A 279 -22.25 4.30 -22.99
N ALA A 280 -22.68 3.61 -24.05
CA ALA A 280 -22.09 2.33 -24.48
C ALA A 280 -21.64 2.28 -25.95
N TYR A 281 -21.84 3.34 -26.74
CA TYR A 281 -21.50 3.41 -28.17
C TYR A 281 -20.07 2.96 -28.48
N ASP A 282 -19.13 3.32 -27.62
CA ASP A 282 -17.69 3.09 -27.76
C ASP A 282 -17.18 1.92 -26.89
N LEU A 283 -18.09 1.07 -26.40
CA LEU A 283 -17.79 -0.07 -25.51
C LEU A 283 -17.90 -1.43 -26.20
N ASP A 284 -18.11 -1.49 -27.52
CA ASP A 284 -18.21 -2.75 -28.27
C ASP A 284 -16.93 -3.61 -28.20
N ALA A 285 -15.78 -2.96 -28.01
CA ALA A 285 -14.51 -3.65 -27.80
C ALA A 285 -14.44 -4.35 -26.42
N TRP A 286 -15.28 -3.96 -25.46
CA TRP A 286 -15.32 -4.56 -24.14
C TRP A 286 -16.07 -5.90 -24.16
N GLU A 287 -15.35 -6.99 -23.88
CA GLU A 287 -15.96 -8.29 -23.75
C GLU A 287 -16.77 -8.40 -22.43
N VAL A 288 -18.10 -8.28 -22.54
CA VAL A 288 -19.02 -8.45 -21.41
C VAL A 288 -18.86 -9.86 -20.81
N GLY A 289 -18.47 -9.92 -19.54
CA GLY A 289 -18.20 -11.17 -18.80
C GLY A 289 -16.72 -11.52 -18.63
N SER A 290 -15.79 -10.73 -19.19
CA SER A 290 -14.34 -10.87 -18.94
C SER A 290 -14.00 -10.81 -17.44
N GLU A 291 -14.71 -10.00 -16.67
CA GLU A 291 -14.60 -9.90 -15.20
C GLU A 291 -14.86 -11.20 -14.45
N ASP A 292 -15.71 -12.07 -15.03
CA ASP A 292 -16.12 -13.35 -14.45
C ASP A 292 -15.24 -14.51 -14.96
N ARG A 293 -14.28 -14.22 -15.85
CA ARG A 293 -13.39 -15.21 -16.44
C ARG A 293 -12.19 -15.47 -15.53
N LEU A 294 -11.84 -16.75 -15.37
CA LEU A 294 -10.63 -17.17 -14.68
C LEU A 294 -9.40 -16.94 -15.57
N SER A 295 -9.03 -15.68 -15.71
CA SER A 295 -7.96 -15.18 -16.58
C SER A 295 -7.25 -14.01 -15.93
N THR A 296 -6.06 -13.68 -16.42
CA THR A 296 -5.37 -12.44 -16.02
C THR A 296 -5.95 -11.25 -16.78
N ILE A 297 -5.79 -10.03 -16.26
CA ILE A 297 -6.26 -8.82 -16.96
C ILE A 297 -5.57 -8.70 -18.33
N PHE A 298 -4.26 -8.94 -18.36
CA PHE A 298 -3.49 -8.89 -19.59
C PHE A 298 -4.01 -9.89 -20.63
N PHE A 299 -4.42 -11.09 -20.19
CA PHE A 299 -5.00 -12.09 -21.08
C PHE A 299 -6.37 -11.67 -21.62
N ASP A 300 -7.23 -11.06 -20.81
CA ASP A 300 -8.52 -10.58 -21.31
C ASP A 300 -8.36 -9.46 -22.34
N VAL A 301 -7.38 -8.58 -22.11
CA VAL A 301 -7.14 -7.46 -23.02
C VAL A 301 -6.46 -7.90 -24.30
N PHE A 302 -5.50 -8.83 -24.30
CA PHE A 302 -4.71 -9.17 -25.50
C PHE A 302 -4.97 -10.58 -26.07
N GLY A 303 -5.72 -11.43 -25.37
CA GLY A 303 -5.92 -12.83 -25.72
C GLY A 303 -4.64 -13.68 -25.62
N GLU A 304 -4.61 -14.81 -26.33
CA GLU A 304 -3.41 -15.65 -26.49
C GLU A 304 -2.33 -15.00 -27.37
N GLU A 305 -2.65 -13.90 -28.08
CA GLU A 305 -1.79 -13.23 -29.08
C GLU A 305 -0.64 -12.39 -28.48
N ARG A 306 0.04 -12.87 -27.43
CA ARG A 306 1.19 -12.16 -26.83
C ARG A 306 2.31 -11.87 -27.83
N SER A 307 2.49 -12.72 -28.84
CA SER A 307 3.56 -12.56 -29.84
C SER A 307 3.30 -11.42 -30.83
N ILE A 308 2.04 -11.05 -31.08
CA ILE A 308 1.65 -10.14 -32.16
C ILE A 308 1.78 -8.68 -31.74
N VAL A 309 1.51 -8.33 -30.48
CA VAL A 309 1.66 -6.95 -29.97
C VAL A 309 3.09 -6.45 -30.13
N ASN A 310 4.07 -7.29 -29.76
CA ASN A 310 5.49 -6.99 -29.95
C ASN A 310 5.89 -6.90 -31.43
N GLU A 311 5.20 -7.63 -32.31
CA GLU A 311 5.48 -7.62 -33.74
C GLU A 311 4.84 -6.44 -34.47
N ARG A 312 3.68 -5.95 -34.02
CA ARG A 312 3.00 -4.75 -34.56
C ARG A 312 3.78 -3.47 -34.25
N CYS A 313 4.20 -3.25 -32.99
CA CYS A 313 5.08 -2.14 -32.63
C CYS A 313 6.39 -2.14 -33.44
N ARG A 314 6.87 -3.33 -33.81
CA ARG A 314 8.07 -3.50 -34.64
C ARG A 314 7.83 -3.25 -36.13
N LYS A 315 6.64 -3.57 -36.66
CA LYS A 315 6.29 -3.43 -38.09
C LYS A 315 5.84 -2.01 -38.44
N GLU A 316 5.07 -1.33 -37.58
CA GLU A 316 4.70 0.08 -37.80
C GLU A 316 5.95 0.97 -37.90
N ARG A 317 6.98 0.74 -37.07
CA ARG A 317 8.27 1.44 -37.18
C ARG A 317 9.12 1.10 -38.41
N ARG A 318 8.80 0.04 -39.15
CA ARG A 318 9.60 -0.42 -40.31
C ARG A 318 9.07 0.09 -41.64
N ASN A 319 7.82 0.55 -41.67
CA ASN A 319 7.09 0.91 -42.89
C ASN A 319 6.89 2.41 -43.07
N ASP A 320 7.51 3.26 -42.26
CA ASP A 320 7.61 4.70 -42.55
C ASP A 320 8.86 4.96 -43.41
N PRO A 321 8.73 5.10 -44.75
CA PRO A 321 9.83 5.50 -45.60
C PRO A 321 10.22 6.95 -45.29
N VAL A 322 11.32 7.08 -44.56
CA VAL A 322 12.35 8.13 -44.62
C VAL A 322 11.99 9.29 -45.57
N ALA A 323 11.40 10.34 -45.01
CA ALA A 323 11.65 11.71 -45.46
C ALA A 323 12.86 12.21 -44.64
N ASP A 324 13.93 12.61 -45.32
CA ASP A 324 15.28 12.94 -44.82
C ASP A 324 15.34 14.17 -43.88
N THR A 325 14.58 14.15 -42.79
CA THR A 325 14.75 15.09 -41.68
C THR A 325 15.50 14.37 -40.56
N GLU A 326 16.67 14.89 -40.20
CA GLU A 326 17.52 14.44 -39.08
C GLU A 326 16.73 14.48 -37.76
N ILE A 327 16.00 13.41 -37.48
CA ILE A 327 15.35 13.18 -36.19
C ILE A 327 16.31 12.32 -35.34
N PRO A 328 16.44 12.61 -34.03
CA PRO A 328 17.41 11.96 -33.15
C PRO A 328 17.22 10.44 -33.13
N LYS A 329 18.31 9.70 -32.96
CA LYS A 329 18.33 8.24 -32.77
C LYS A 329 17.53 7.84 -31.53
N GLU A 330 16.22 7.68 -31.65
CA GLU A 330 15.37 7.29 -30.52
C GLU A 330 15.25 5.76 -30.39
N GLY A 331 15.73 5.27 -29.23
CA GLY A 331 15.14 4.18 -28.45
C GLY A 331 14.95 2.84 -29.15
N VAL A 332 16.01 2.02 -29.17
CA VAL A 332 15.93 0.58 -29.41
C VAL A 332 15.04 -0.06 -28.32
N PHE A 333 13.83 -0.50 -28.69
CA PHE A 333 13.02 -1.38 -27.84
C PHE A 333 13.69 -2.75 -27.79
N THR A 334 14.42 -3.01 -26.70
CA THR A 334 15.03 -4.30 -26.42
C THR A 334 13.93 -5.30 -26.05
N SER A 335 13.80 -6.35 -26.86
CA SER A 335 13.39 -7.74 -26.54
C SER A 335 12.24 -7.96 -25.53
N ALA A 336 11.30 -8.84 -25.88
CA ALA A 336 10.25 -9.41 -25.01
C ALA A 336 10.73 -10.00 -23.66
N ASN A 337 12.04 -10.09 -23.43
CA ASN A 337 12.62 -10.31 -22.10
C ASN A 337 12.39 -9.13 -21.13
N SER A 338 11.94 -7.95 -21.58
CA SER A 338 11.75 -6.76 -20.73
C SER A 338 10.54 -6.85 -19.79
N VAL A 339 9.48 -7.58 -20.17
CA VAL A 339 8.31 -7.78 -19.30
C VAL A 339 8.67 -8.61 -18.07
N ASP A 340 9.62 -9.54 -18.20
CA ASP A 340 10.15 -10.31 -17.07
C ASP A 340 10.97 -9.45 -16.11
N HIS A 341 11.42 -8.26 -16.51
CA HIS A 341 12.16 -7.32 -15.65
C HIS A 341 11.27 -6.29 -14.97
N ALA A 342 10.03 -6.14 -15.41
CA ALA A 342 9.11 -5.11 -14.96
C ALA A 342 8.22 -5.55 -13.81
N ILE A 343 8.70 -6.47 -12.97
CA ILE A 343 7.94 -6.99 -11.84
C ILE A 343 8.54 -6.37 -10.59
N VAL A 344 7.71 -5.64 -9.84
CA VAL A 344 8.06 -4.96 -8.57
C VAL A 344 8.86 -5.88 -7.63
N ASP A 345 8.47 -7.15 -7.58
CA ASP A 345 9.24 -8.21 -6.95
C ASP A 345 9.26 -9.47 -7.82
N LEU A 346 10.29 -9.58 -8.67
CA LEU A 346 10.55 -10.74 -9.54
C LEU A 346 10.52 -12.07 -8.79
N VAL A 347 10.88 -12.06 -7.50
CA VAL A 347 11.05 -13.27 -6.69
C VAL A 347 9.75 -13.67 -6.02
N VAL A 348 8.96 -12.69 -5.59
CA VAL A 348 7.90 -12.92 -4.60
C VAL A 348 6.50 -12.72 -5.18
N ASP A 349 6.27 -11.77 -6.09
CA ASP A 349 4.91 -11.41 -6.51
C ASP A 349 4.37 -12.16 -7.72
N THR A 350 5.22 -12.59 -8.64
CA THR A 350 4.82 -13.36 -9.81
C THR A 350 5.19 -14.82 -9.64
N HIS A 351 4.35 -15.55 -8.91
CA HIS A 351 4.55 -16.97 -8.67
C HIS A 351 3.37 -17.81 -9.17
N SER A 352 3.67 -19.01 -9.65
CA SER A 352 2.67 -20.01 -9.99
C SER A 352 2.20 -20.72 -8.73
N SER A 353 3.14 -20.98 -7.80
CA SER A 353 2.91 -21.64 -6.51
C SER A 353 3.61 -20.90 -5.38
N VAL A 354 2.84 -20.49 -4.36
CA VAL A 354 3.34 -19.91 -3.09
C VAL A 354 4.24 -20.92 -2.35
N ILE A 355 3.88 -22.20 -2.38
CA ILE A 355 4.64 -23.28 -1.74
C ILE A 355 6.03 -23.36 -2.37
N CYS A 356 6.13 -23.22 -3.70
CA CYS A 356 7.42 -23.20 -4.39
C CYS A 356 8.26 -21.99 -3.95
N VAL A 357 7.68 -20.79 -3.80
CA VAL A 357 8.40 -19.62 -3.27
C VAL A 357 8.97 -19.90 -1.87
N CYS A 358 8.17 -20.50 -0.97
CA CYS A 358 8.65 -20.87 0.36
C CYS A 358 9.79 -21.90 0.31
N LEU A 359 9.69 -22.90 -0.59
CA LEU A 359 10.74 -23.90 -0.79
C LEU A 359 12.02 -23.29 -1.38
N ILE A 360 11.93 -22.32 -2.29
CA ILE A 360 13.09 -21.62 -2.86
C ILE A 360 13.84 -20.87 -1.76
N TRP A 361 13.15 -20.11 -0.91
CA TRP A 361 13.77 -19.38 0.19
C TRP A 361 14.36 -20.32 1.25
N PHE A 362 13.65 -21.42 1.58
CA PHE A 362 14.16 -22.45 2.47
C PHE A 362 15.43 -23.11 1.90
N PHE A 363 15.41 -23.48 0.62
CA PHE A 363 16.55 -24.05 -0.09
C PHE A 363 17.73 -23.07 -0.10
N TYR A 364 17.50 -21.80 -0.43
CA TYR A 364 18.52 -20.76 -0.42
C TYR A 364 19.16 -20.60 0.97
N LEU A 365 18.35 -20.55 2.04
CA LEU A 365 18.84 -20.42 3.40
C LEU A 365 19.72 -21.61 3.79
N MET A 366 19.24 -22.83 3.58
CA MET A 366 19.99 -24.05 3.95
C MET A 366 21.28 -24.17 3.16
N THR A 367 21.21 -23.90 1.85
CA THR A 367 22.39 -23.90 0.98
C THR A 367 23.39 -22.84 1.42
N SER A 368 22.92 -21.63 1.74
CA SER A 368 23.78 -20.55 2.22
C SER A 368 24.50 -20.92 3.50
N VAL A 369 23.81 -21.56 4.47
CA VAL A 369 24.42 -22.04 5.71
C VAL A 369 25.46 -23.12 5.43
N THR A 370 25.17 -24.09 4.54
CA THR A 370 26.12 -25.14 4.16
C THR A 370 27.38 -24.56 3.52
N TYR A 371 27.25 -23.68 2.53
CA TYR A 371 28.40 -23.07 1.85
C TYR A 371 29.16 -22.08 2.75
N ALA A 372 28.47 -21.27 3.55
CA ALA A 372 29.11 -20.39 4.51
C ALA A 372 29.91 -21.18 5.56
N SER A 373 29.41 -22.33 6.01
CA SER A 373 30.14 -23.21 6.93
C SER A 373 31.43 -23.76 6.31
N ILE A 374 31.39 -24.14 5.02
CA ILE A 374 32.58 -24.58 4.26
C ILE A 374 33.57 -23.42 4.07
N TYR A 375 33.07 -22.20 3.87
CA TYR A 375 33.92 -21.01 3.68
C TYR A 375 34.58 -20.57 4.99
N GLN A 376 33.80 -20.49 6.08
CA GLN A 376 34.28 -20.08 7.40
C GLN A 376 35.35 -21.02 7.94
N SER A 377 35.26 -22.32 7.66
CA SER A 377 36.31 -23.27 8.07
C SER A 377 37.67 -22.93 7.45
N ARG A 378 37.71 -22.36 6.24
CA ARG A 378 38.96 -21.96 5.56
C ARG A 378 39.51 -20.62 6.06
N VAL A 379 38.66 -19.60 6.21
CA VAL A 379 39.13 -18.25 6.60
C VAL A 379 39.66 -18.21 8.03
N THR A 380 39.02 -18.94 8.93
CA THR A 380 39.43 -18.96 10.35
C THR A 380 40.82 -19.59 10.52
N ALA A 381 41.19 -20.54 9.65
CA ALA A 381 42.50 -21.19 9.69
C ALA A 381 43.65 -20.20 9.42
N SER A 382 43.47 -19.26 8.49
CA SER A 382 44.53 -18.32 8.09
C SER A 382 44.95 -17.31 9.16
N CYS A 383 44.10 -17.02 10.16
CA CYS A 383 44.47 -16.16 11.30
C CYS A 383 45.04 -16.94 12.49
N LEU A 384 44.80 -18.25 12.55
CA LEU A 384 45.31 -19.12 13.62
C LEU A 384 46.77 -19.53 13.42
N GLU A 385 47.29 -19.44 12.19
CA GLU A 385 48.69 -19.81 11.88
C GLU A 385 49.71 -18.75 12.25
N THR A 386 49.32 -17.48 12.42
CA THR A 386 50.25 -16.45 12.86
C THR A 386 50.48 -16.52 14.37
N GLU A 387 51.74 -16.67 14.78
CA GLU A 387 52.22 -16.86 16.17
C GLU A 387 51.79 -15.78 17.18
N LYS A 388 51.16 -14.68 16.70
CA LYS A 388 50.58 -13.60 17.52
C LYS A 388 49.07 -13.78 17.73
N LYS A 389 48.69 -14.88 18.40
CA LYS A 389 47.30 -15.28 18.63
C LYS A 389 46.49 -14.36 19.58
N GLU A 390 47.11 -13.39 20.24
CA GLU A 390 46.47 -12.60 21.30
C GLU A 390 46.14 -11.14 20.92
N GLU A 391 46.51 -10.67 19.73
CA GLU A 391 46.16 -9.31 19.33
C GLU A 391 44.65 -9.23 18.99
N PHE A 392 43.85 -8.63 19.88
CA PHE A 392 42.42 -8.31 19.69
C PHE A 392 42.12 -7.71 18.29
N THR A 393 43.07 -6.95 17.74
CA THR A 393 43.02 -6.36 16.40
C THR A 393 42.99 -7.41 15.29
N CYS A 394 43.71 -8.53 15.42
CA CYS A 394 43.69 -9.64 14.47
C CYS A 394 42.32 -10.33 14.49
N LEU A 395 41.80 -10.65 15.68
CA LEU A 395 40.48 -11.27 15.83
C LEU A 395 39.37 -10.35 15.30
N LEU A 396 39.40 -9.06 15.64
CA LEU A 396 38.42 -8.09 15.15
C LEU A 396 38.46 -7.96 13.63
N LYS A 397 39.66 -7.84 13.03
CA LYS A 397 39.82 -7.77 11.56
C LYS A 397 39.32 -9.05 10.88
N ALA A 398 39.65 -10.22 11.44
CA ALA A 398 39.20 -11.50 10.91
C ALA A 398 37.67 -11.62 10.94
N GLN A 399 37.03 -11.18 12.04
CA GLN A 399 35.57 -11.19 12.16
C GLN A 399 34.91 -10.18 11.22
N LEU A 400 35.42 -8.94 11.14
CA LEU A 400 34.91 -7.94 10.20
C LEU A 400 35.02 -8.42 8.75
N TRP A 401 36.16 -9.02 8.39
CA TRP A 401 36.38 -9.60 7.06
C TRP A 401 35.44 -10.78 6.79
N ASN A 402 35.27 -11.68 7.77
CA ASN A 402 34.34 -12.81 7.65
C ASN A 402 32.90 -12.33 7.42
N TRP A 403 32.41 -11.37 8.21
CA TRP A 403 31.08 -10.80 8.02
C TRP A 403 30.91 -10.07 6.69
N PHE A 404 31.93 -9.33 6.27
CA PHE A 404 31.93 -8.68 4.95
C PHE A 404 31.83 -9.71 3.81
N MET A 405 32.61 -10.78 3.88
CA MET A 405 32.58 -11.85 2.88
C MET A 405 31.28 -12.64 2.93
N VAL A 406 30.71 -12.89 4.11
CA VAL A 406 29.37 -13.49 4.26
C VAL A 406 28.30 -12.58 3.65
N ALA A 407 28.38 -11.26 3.83
CA ALA A 407 27.44 -10.32 3.22
C ALA A 407 27.52 -10.33 1.68
N ILE A 408 28.74 -10.25 1.13
CA ILE A 408 28.96 -10.38 -0.32
C ILE A 408 28.45 -11.73 -0.82
N PHE A 409 28.78 -12.80 -0.11
CA PHE A 409 28.35 -14.15 -0.46
C PHE A 409 26.83 -14.24 -0.47
N LEU A 410 26.15 -13.87 0.62
CA LEU A 410 24.69 -13.93 0.70
C LEU A 410 24.01 -13.09 -0.40
N GLY A 411 24.52 -11.89 -0.68
CA GLY A 411 23.98 -11.02 -1.73
C GLY A 411 24.16 -11.61 -3.14
N ALA A 412 25.40 -11.92 -3.52
CA ALA A 412 25.70 -12.44 -4.86
C ALA A 412 25.13 -13.86 -5.06
N PHE A 413 25.27 -14.74 -4.08
CA PHE A 413 24.71 -16.09 -4.09
C PHE A 413 23.18 -16.05 -4.14
N GLY A 414 22.56 -15.14 -3.38
CA GLY A 414 21.11 -14.92 -3.40
C GLY A 414 20.61 -14.59 -4.80
N ILE A 415 21.26 -13.64 -5.49
CA ILE A 415 20.88 -13.28 -6.87
C ILE A 415 21.00 -14.50 -7.81
N VAL A 416 22.14 -15.20 -7.77
CA VAL A 416 22.41 -16.32 -8.69
C VAL A 416 21.52 -17.54 -8.42
N THR A 417 21.10 -17.76 -7.18
CA THR A 417 20.22 -18.89 -6.83
C THR A 417 18.75 -18.52 -6.96
N ILE A 418 18.30 -17.42 -6.35
CA ILE A 418 16.88 -17.10 -6.22
C ILE A 418 16.29 -16.66 -7.56
N VAL A 419 17.00 -15.85 -8.36
CA VAL A 419 16.44 -15.33 -9.63
C VAL A 419 16.10 -16.47 -10.59
N PRO A 420 17.00 -17.42 -10.92
CA PRO A 420 16.66 -18.50 -11.84
C PRO A 420 15.55 -19.43 -11.34
N LEU A 421 15.53 -19.71 -10.03
CA LEU A 421 14.49 -20.53 -9.42
C LEU A 421 13.12 -19.83 -9.47
N SER A 422 13.10 -18.53 -9.22
CA SER A 422 11.88 -17.72 -9.29
C SER A 422 11.36 -17.60 -10.72
N LEU A 423 12.25 -17.44 -11.71
CA LEU A 423 11.90 -17.49 -13.14
C LEU A 423 11.25 -18.83 -13.51
N GLY A 424 11.75 -19.94 -12.97
CA GLY A 424 11.12 -21.26 -13.14
C GLY A 424 9.74 -21.40 -12.48
N ASN A 425 9.36 -20.51 -11.57
CA ASN A 425 8.06 -20.46 -10.91
C ASN A 425 7.17 -19.33 -11.46
N ASN A 426 7.63 -18.52 -12.41
CA ASN A 426 6.87 -17.37 -12.92
C ASN A 426 5.77 -17.83 -13.90
N PRO A 427 4.48 -17.52 -13.66
CA PRO A 427 3.39 -17.96 -14.51
C PRO A 427 3.37 -17.29 -15.89
N ASN A 428 4.01 -16.14 -16.06
CA ASN A 428 4.11 -15.46 -17.35
C ASN A 428 5.22 -16.00 -18.25
N SER A 429 6.17 -16.72 -17.64
CA SER A 429 7.43 -17.16 -18.20
C SER A 429 7.48 -18.71 -18.14
N GLN A 430 6.44 -19.38 -18.67
CA GLN A 430 6.31 -20.84 -18.63
C GLN A 430 7.04 -21.56 -19.78
N GLY A 431 8.19 -21.06 -20.21
CA GLY A 431 9.00 -21.74 -21.22
C GLY A 431 9.66 -22.99 -20.62
N PRO A 432 9.77 -24.11 -21.35
CA PRO A 432 10.48 -25.30 -20.87
C PRO A 432 11.96 -24.99 -20.56
N LYS A 433 12.53 -23.96 -21.21
CA LYS A 433 13.87 -23.45 -20.94
C LYS A 433 14.01 -22.90 -19.51
N GLN A 434 13.04 -22.15 -18.99
CA GLN A 434 13.11 -21.57 -17.65
C GLN A 434 13.01 -22.65 -16.56
N HIS A 435 12.12 -23.62 -16.73
CA HIS A 435 12.05 -24.78 -15.84
C HIS A 435 13.35 -25.62 -15.88
N ALA A 436 13.96 -25.80 -17.07
CA ALA A 436 15.23 -26.50 -17.19
C ALA A 436 16.39 -25.74 -16.52
N ILE A 437 16.43 -24.41 -16.64
CA ILE A 437 17.42 -23.57 -15.94
C ILE A 437 17.23 -23.69 -14.42
N ALA A 438 16.00 -23.56 -13.92
CA ALA A 438 15.70 -23.69 -12.49
C ALA A 438 16.07 -25.08 -11.95
N LEU A 439 15.77 -26.14 -12.69
CA LEU A 439 16.19 -27.51 -12.38
C LEU A 439 17.71 -27.64 -12.33
N PHE A 440 18.41 -27.12 -13.35
CA PHE A 440 19.88 -27.15 -13.39
C PHE A 440 20.49 -26.40 -12.21
N VAL A 441 20.02 -25.19 -11.91
CA VAL A 441 20.49 -24.38 -10.77
C VAL A 441 20.24 -25.10 -9.44
N THR A 442 19.07 -25.73 -9.27
CA THR A 442 18.76 -26.53 -8.07
C THR A 442 19.80 -27.65 -7.89
N LEU A 443 20.05 -28.43 -8.94
CA LEU A 443 21.02 -29.53 -8.91
C LEU A 443 22.46 -29.02 -8.70
N LEU A 444 22.83 -27.92 -9.36
CA LEU A 444 24.15 -27.31 -9.27
C LEU A 444 24.49 -26.85 -7.86
N TYR A 445 23.51 -26.45 -7.06
CA TYR A 445 23.74 -25.97 -5.70
C TYR A 445 23.44 -27.00 -4.61
N SER A 446 22.62 -28.02 -4.87
CA SER A 446 22.35 -29.08 -3.89
C SER A 446 23.36 -30.22 -3.92
N VAL A 447 23.93 -30.54 -5.08
CA VAL A 447 24.73 -31.76 -5.30
C VAL A 447 26.23 -31.58 -5.01
N PRO A 448 26.91 -30.49 -5.45
CA PRO A 448 28.35 -30.35 -5.24
C PRO A 448 28.82 -30.32 -3.79
N PRO A 449 28.13 -29.69 -2.82
CA PRO A 449 28.53 -29.76 -1.41
C PRO A 449 28.61 -31.20 -0.92
N TYR A 450 27.66 -32.04 -1.35
CA TYR A 450 27.61 -33.45 -0.96
C TYR A 450 28.82 -34.22 -1.49
N PHE A 451 29.11 -34.10 -2.78
CA PHE A 451 30.27 -34.76 -3.37
C PHE A 451 31.60 -34.17 -2.88
N GLY A 452 31.67 -32.86 -2.63
CA GLY A 452 32.85 -32.21 -2.08
C GLY A 452 33.21 -32.74 -0.70
N VAL A 453 32.22 -32.94 0.17
CA VAL A 453 32.41 -33.51 1.51
C VAL A 453 32.77 -35.00 1.44
N GLN A 454 32.11 -35.78 0.57
CA GLN A 454 32.43 -37.20 0.39
C GLN A 454 33.83 -37.41 -0.17
N ARG A 455 34.25 -36.57 -1.13
CA ARG A 455 35.60 -36.60 -1.68
C ARG A 455 36.63 -36.19 -0.65
N TYR A 456 36.38 -35.11 0.10
CA TYR A 456 37.27 -34.69 1.18
C TYR A 456 37.46 -35.81 2.23
N ARG A 457 36.40 -36.54 2.58
CA ARG A 457 36.49 -37.72 3.44
C ARG A 457 37.28 -38.88 2.86
N ALA A 458 37.22 -39.08 1.54
CA ALA A 458 37.95 -40.14 0.86
C ALA A 458 39.44 -39.80 0.70
N ASP A 459 39.77 -38.53 0.48
CA ASP A 459 41.15 -38.07 0.23
C ASP A 459 41.95 -37.85 1.54
N THR A 460 41.28 -37.69 2.69
CA THR A 460 41.93 -37.46 3.99
C THR A 460 42.12 -38.78 4.74
N GLU A 461 43.19 -39.52 4.44
CA GLU A 461 43.55 -40.75 5.18
C GLU A 461 44.32 -40.47 6.50
N GLU A 462 44.78 -39.24 6.75
CA GLU A 462 45.53 -38.88 7.97
C GLU A 462 44.65 -38.12 9.02
N PRO A 463 44.52 -38.65 10.26
CA PRO A 463 43.52 -38.23 11.25
C PRO A 463 43.84 -36.95 12.06
N TYR A 464 44.66 -36.03 11.53
CA TYR A 464 45.22 -34.92 12.33
C TYR A 464 44.88 -33.49 11.88
N ASP A 465 44.01 -33.30 10.89
CA ASP A 465 43.68 -31.93 10.44
C ASP A 465 42.41 -31.40 11.14
N ASP A 466 42.52 -30.25 11.82
CA ASP A 466 41.41 -29.55 12.51
C ASP A 466 40.21 -29.29 11.59
N ALA A 467 40.44 -29.27 10.28
CA ALA A 467 39.42 -29.17 9.25
C ALA A 467 38.53 -30.43 9.18
N GLU A 468 39.08 -31.63 9.38
CA GLU A 468 38.31 -32.87 9.40
C GLU A 468 37.35 -32.92 10.57
N GLN A 469 37.79 -32.47 11.76
CA GLN A 469 36.95 -32.41 12.95
C GLN A 469 35.72 -31.50 12.72
N ARG A 470 35.88 -30.39 11.98
CA ARG A 470 34.76 -29.49 11.66
C ARG A 470 33.82 -30.06 10.61
N VAL A 471 34.34 -30.69 9.55
CA VAL A 471 33.50 -31.32 8.52
C VAL A 471 32.74 -32.53 9.08
N ASN A 472 33.29 -33.20 10.10
CA ASN A 472 32.63 -34.31 10.78
C ASN A 472 31.69 -33.89 11.91
N GLN A 473 31.50 -32.59 12.16
CA GLN A 473 30.49 -32.15 13.11
C GLN A 473 29.08 -32.53 12.63
N ALA A 474 28.30 -33.14 13.52
CA ALA A 474 26.97 -33.64 13.23
C ALA A 474 26.03 -32.57 12.65
N TYR A 475 26.16 -31.31 13.07
CA TYR A 475 25.34 -30.21 12.56
C TYR A 475 25.63 -29.90 11.09
N PHE A 476 26.90 -29.99 10.65
CA PHE A 476 27.26 -29.71 9.26
C PHE A 476 26.69 -30.79 8.33
N ILE A 477 26.82 -32.05 8.73
CA ILE A 477 26.23 -33.21 8.05
C ILE A 477 24.70 -33.06 7.97
N PHE A 478 24.06 -32.61 9.05
CA PHE A 478 22.62 -32.35 9.09
C PHE A 478 22.19 -31.28 8.08
N TYR A 479 22.86 -30.12 8.05
CA TYR A 479 22.57 -29.06 7.06
C TYR A 479 22.80 -29.53 5.62
N LEU A 480 23.83 -30.34 5.40
CA LEU A 480 24.11 -30.92 4.09
C LEU A 480 22.96 -31.81 3.60
N TYR A 481 22.44 -32.70 4.45
CA TYR A 481 21.32 -33.57 4.09
C TYR A 481 20.00 -32.80 3.92
N ILE A 482 19.74 -31.77 4.73
CA ILE A 482 18.57 -30.90 4.53
C ILE A 482 18.67 -30.17 3.19
N THR A 483 19.83 -29.59 2.87
CA THR A 483 20.06 -28.91 1.59
C THR A 483 19.84 -29.85 0.42
N LEU A 484 20.36 -31.09 0.50
CA LEU A 484 20.13 -32.11 -0.53
C LEU A 484 18.66 -32.48 -0.64
N GLY A 485 17.98 -32.72 0.49
CA GLY A 485 16.55 -33.07 0.51
C GLY A 485 15.66 -31.97 -0.06
N ALA A 486 15.88 -30.71 0.34
CA ALA A 486 15.20 -29.55 -0.23
C ALA A 486 15.45 -29.42 -1.74
N GLY A 487 16.71 -29.63 -2.16
CA GLY A 487 17.08 -29.65 -3.57
C GLY A 487 16.36 -30.73 -4.37
N VAL A 488 16.22 -31.95 -3.83
CA VAL A 488 15.48 -33.05 -4.49
C VAL A 488 13.99 -32.74 -4.63
N VAL A 489 13.36 -32.20 -3.58
CA VAL A 489 11.94 -31.79 -3.64
C VAL A 489 11.74 -30.72 -4.70
N LEU A 490 12.60 -29.70 -4.72
CA LEU A 490 12.50 -28.59 -5.66
C LEU A 490 12.80 -29.03 -7.11
N ALA A 491 13.80 -29.90 -7.31
CA ALA A 491 14.11 -30.49 -8.60
C ALA A 491 12.95 -31.34 -9.13
N THR A 492 12.31 -32.12 -8.26
CA THR A 492 11.13 -32.93 -8.61
C THR A 492 9.97 -32.04 -9.03
N TYR A 493 9.73 -30.94 -8.32
CA TYR A 493 8.72 -29.94 -8.68
C TYR A 493 8.96 -29.38 -10.10
N TYR A 494 10.16 -28.87 -10.39
CA TYR A 494 10.45 -28.34 -11.72
C TYR A 494 10.43 -29.41 -12.82
N LEU A 495 10.80 -30.64 -12.50
CA LEU A 495 10.68 -31.77 -13.43
C LEU A 495 9.22 -32.08 -13.77
N ILE A 496 8.32 -32.06 -12.78
CA ILE A 496 6.88 -32.21 -12.98
C ILE A 496 6.33 -31.07 -13.86
N CYS A 497 6.71 -29.82 -13.59
CA CYS A 497 6.32 -28.67 -14.41
C CYS A 497 6.83 -28.79 -15.85
N LEU A 498 8.07 -29.24 -16.03
CA LEU A 498 8.67 -29.47 -17.35
C LEU A 498 7.92 -30.57 -18.11
N PHE A 499 7.60 -31.69 -17.46
CA PHE A 499 6.80 -32.77 -18.06
C PHE A 499 5.37 -32.31 -18.40
N ALA A 500 4.73 -31.55 -17.51
CA ALA A 500 3.40 -31.00 -17.74
C ALA A 500 3.38 -30.09 -18.99
N HIS A 501 4.47 -29.38 -19.27
CA HIS A 501 4.61 -28.56 -20.47
C HIS A 501 4.86 -29.40 -21.75
N LEU A 502 5.62 -30.49 -21.64
CA LEU A 502 5.87 -31.40 -22.76
C LEU A 502 4.60 -32.17 -23.19
N PHE A 503 3.76 -32.55 -22.23
CA PHE A 503 2.50 -33.27 -22.49
C PHE A 503 1.29 -32.31 -22.51
N LYS A 504 1.25 -31.44 -23.53
CA LYS A 504 0.13 -30.53 -23.81
C LYS A 504 -1.20 -31.30 -23.81
N GLY A 505 -2.06 -31.09 -22.81
CA GLY A 505 -3.40 -31.69 -22.72
C GLY A 505 -3.80 -32.19 -21.32
N ILE A 506 -2.84 -32.67 -20.52
CA ILE A 506 -3.13 -33.17 -19.16
C ILE A 506 -2.64 -32.19 -18.08
N GLY A 507 -1.51 -31.53 -18.33
CA GLY A 507 -0.83 -30.68 -17.33
C GLY A 507 -1.55 -29.36 -17.01
N GLN A 508 -2.10 -28.67 -18.01
CA GLN A 508 -2.65 -27.32 -17.83
C GLN A 508 -3.88 -27.27 -16.90
N SER A 509 -4.63 -28.36 -16.78
CA SER A 509 -5.79 -28.41 -15.87
C SER A 509 -5.42 -28.61 -14.39
N LEU A 510 -4.24 -29.17 -14.11
CA LEU A 510 -3.85 -29.52 -12.73
C LEU A 510 -3.16 -28.36 -12.01
N PHE A 511 -2.62 -27.39 -12.75
CA PHE A 511 -1.86 -26.27 -12.21
C PHE A 511 -2.44 -24.94 -12.68
N ILE A 512 -3.60 -24.56 -12.12
CA ILE A 512 -4.09 -23.18 -12.27
C ILE A 512 -3.15 -22.30 -11.44
N PRO A 513 -2.46 -21.32 -12.04
CA PRO A 513 -1.55 -20.46 -11.30
C PRO A 513 -2.28 -19.73 -10.18
N SER A 514 -1.68 -19.71 -8.99
CA SER A 514 -2.22 -18.97 -7.85
C SER A 514 -2.44 -17.49 -8.18
N ASN A 515 -1.55 -16.87 -8.96
CA ASN A 515 -1.74 -15.49 -9.43
C ASN A 515 -2.99 -15.31 -10.31
N THR A 516 -3.32 -16.25 -11.21
CA THR A 516 -4.53 -16.18 -12.04
C THR A 516 -5.79 -16.28 -11.19
N VAL A 517 -5.80 -17.19 -10.21
CA VAL A 517 -6.92 -17.31 -9.25
C VAL A 517 -7.05 -16.03 -8.43
N GLY A 518 -5.93 -15.48 -7.97
CA GLY A 518 -5.91 -14.23 -7.24
C GLY A 518 -6.46 -13.07 -8.06
N GLU A 519 -5.99 -12.88 -9.30
CA GLU A 519 -6.47 -11.80 -10.18
C GLU A 519 -7.96 -11.94 -10.49
N PHE A 520 -8.45 -13.16 -10.70
CA PHE A 520 -9.88 -13.43 -10.83
C PHE A 520 -10.67 -13.00 -9.57
N ARG A 521 -10.17 -13.31 -8.38
CA ARG A 521 -10.82 -12.87 -7.13
C ARG A 521 -10.81 -11.35 -6.97
N ILE A 522 -9.73 -10.68 -7.38
CA ILE A 522 -9.64 -9.22 -7.41
C ILE A 522 -10.67 -8.63 -8.38
N LYS A 523 -10.80 -9.16 -9.61
CA LYS A 523 -11.83 -8.71 -10.58
C LYS A 523 -13.24 -8.82 -10.01
N LYS A 524 -13.52 -9.95 -9.37
CA LYS A 524 -14.79 -10.18 -8.67
C LYS A 524 -15.01 -9.18 -7.53
N ALA A 525 -13.97 -8.91 -6.72
CA ALA A 525 -14.03 -7.91 -5.66
C ALA A 525 -14.24 -6.48 -6.22
N ALA A 526 -13.58 -6.13 -7.32
CA ALA A 526 -13.75 -4.84 -8.00
C ALA A 526 -15.20 -4.67 -8.47
N THR A 527 -15.74 -5.68 -9.15
CA THR A 527 -17.14 -5.69 -9.61
C THR A 527 -18.11 -5.54 -8.44
N ARG A 528 -17.92 -6.31 -7.36
CA ARG A 528 -18.76 -6.21 -6.16
C ARG A 528 -18.71 -4.83 -5.51
N LYS A 529 -17.52 -4.24 -5.40
CA LYS A 529 -17.33 -2.91 -4.81
C LYS A 529 -17.96 -1.82 -5.67
N VAL A 530 -17.80 -1.87 -6.98
CA VAL A 530 -18.48 -0.95 -7.91
C VAL A 530 -20.00 -1.08 -7.78
N ASN A 531 -20.54 -2.30 -7.69
CA ASN A 531 -21.97 -2.51 -7.49
C ASN A 531 -22.45 -2.01 -6.13
N THR A 532 -21.64 -2.18 -5.07
CA THR A 532 -21.94 -1.63 -3.74
C THR A 532 -21.97 -0.10 -3.78
N MET A 533 -21.03 0.53 -4.45
CA MET A 533 -20.98 1.98 -4.65
C MET A 533 -22.19 2.49 -5.44
N LEU A 534 -22.63 1.77 -6.48
CA LEU A 534 -23.87 2.06 -7.21
C LEU A 534 -25.11 1.96 -6.31
N MET A 535 -25.22 0.91 -5.50
CA MET A 535 -26.33 0.74 -4.56
C MET A 535 -26.36 1.85 -3.52
N ASN A 536 -25.21 2.18 -2.93
CA ASN A 536 -25.08 3.26 -1.97
C ASN A 536 -25.53 4.59 -2.58
N ALA A 537 -25.21 4.84 -3.86
CA ALA A 537 -25.67 6.02 -4.57
C ALA A 537 -27.19 6.01 -4.79
N CYS A 538 -27.77 4.89 -5.24
CA CYS A 538 -29.22 4.78 -5.44
C CYS A 538 -30.01 4.98 -4.13
N VAL A 539 -29.52 4.46 -3.01
CA VAL A 539 -30.12 4.66 -1.68
C VAL A 539 -30.18 6.13 -1.27
N LEU A 540 -29.25 6.97 -1.76
CA LEU A 540 -29.27 8.41 -1.50
C LEU A 540 -30.29 9.18 -2.36
N HIS A 541 -30.66 8.64 -3.51
CA HIS A 541 -31.71 9.21 -4.39
C HIS A 541 -33.12 8.79 -3.98
N ASP A 542 -33.27 7.67 -3.26
CA ASP A 542 -34.58 7.21 -2.80
C ASP A 542 -35.13 8.09 -1.65
N SER A 543 -36.04 9.00 -2.02
CA SER A 543 -36.71 9.95 -1.11
C SER A 543 -37.88 9.33 -0.32
N SER A 544 -38.14 8.02 -0.46
CA SER A 544 -39.31 7.36 0.12
C SER A 544 -39.18 7.06 1.63
N GLU A 545 -37.97 7.07 2.19
CA GLU A 545 -37.75 6.67 3.59
C GLU A 545 -38.09 7.73 4.68
N PRO A 546 -38.45 7.30 5.90
CA PRO A 546 -39.24 8.05 6.89
C PRO A 546 -38.52 9.17 7.69
N MET A 547 -37.35 9.64 7.27
CA MET A 547 -36.67 10.77 7.95
C MET A 547 -37.39 12.12 7.74
N LYS A 548 -38.48 12.12 6.96
CA LYS A 548 -39.38 13.26 6.74
C LYS A 548 -39.94 13.86 8.04
N GLN A 549 -40.01 13.11 9.14
CA GLN A 549 -40.63 13.62 10.38
C GLN A 549 -39.74 14.61 11.15
N SER A 550 -38.42 14.42 11.21
CA SER A 550 -37.54 15.32 11.99
C SER A 550 -37.02 16.54 11.21
N LEU A 551 -37.09 16.52 9.87
CA LEU A 551 -36.59 17.59 9.00
C LEU A 551 -37.70 18.33 8.23
N SER A 552 -38.97 18.01 8.46
CA SER A 552 -40.10 18.67 7.76
C SER A 552 -40.10 20.19 7.94
N ASP A 553 -39.69 20.69 9.11
CA ASP A 553 -39.62 22.12 9.40
C ASP A 553 -38.54 22.84 8.57
N SER A 554 -37.34 22.26 8.44
CA SER A 554 -36.24 22.82 7.64
C SER A 554 -36.41 22.63 6.13
N ARG A 555 -37.20 21.64 5.69
CA ARG A 555 -37.45 21.39 4.25
C ARG A 555 -38.39 22.40 3.61
N SER A 556 -39.25 23.05 4.39
CA SER A 556 -40.20 24.04 3.86
C SER A 556 -39.50 25.22 3.15
N THR A 557 -38.30 25.60 3.58
CA THR A 557 -37.48 26.66 2.96
C THR A 557 -36.68 26.21 1.73
N LEU A 558 -36.48 24.91 1.51
CA LEU A 558 -35.70 24.35 0.39
C LEU A 558 -36.55 23.74 -0.72
N ARG A 559 -37.88 23.93 -0.69
CA ARG A 559 -38.84 23.25 -1.58
C ARG A 559 -38.65 23.51 -3.08
N ASN A 560 -37.85 24.51 -3.46
CA ASN A 560 -37.51 24.82 -4.86
C ASN A 560 -36.09 24.37 -5.27
N GLY A 561 -35.39 23.58 -4.45
CA GLY A 561 -34.05 23.07 -4.78
C GLY A 561 -34.06 21.99 -5.85
N SER A 562 -32.94 21.82 -6.54
CA SER A 562 -32.73 20.76 -7.55
C SER A 562 -32.76 19.37 -6.91
N SER A 563 -33.01 18.30 -7.68
CA SER A 563 -32.95 16.93 -7.15
C SER A 563 -31.56 16.61 -6.57
N SER A 564 -30.52 17.17 -7.20
CA SER A 564 -29.13 17.10 -6.75
C SER A 564 -28.92 17.66 -5.34
N ASP A 565 -29.61 18.75 -4.96
CA ASP A 565 -29.51 19.34 -3.63
C ASP A 565 -30.08 18.41 -2.54
N GLU A 566 -31.19 17.72 -2.83
CA GLU A 566 -31.76 16.73 -1.90
C GLU A 566 -30.81 15.54 -1.73
N THR A 567 -30.23 15.03 -2.81
CA THR A 567 -29.26 13.92 -2.77
C THR A 567 -27.98 14.31 -2.04
N MET A 568 -27.48 15.54 -2.23
CA MET A 568 -26.34 16.08 -1.48
C MET A 568 -26.63 16.18 0.02
N LEU A 569 -27.84 16.63 0.38
CA LEU A 569 -28.29 16.69 1.77
C LEU A 569 -28.36 15.28 2.37
N ASN A 570 -28.92 14.31 1.63
CA ASN A 570 -28.94 12.91 2.03
C ASN A 570 -27.52 12.35 2.18
N PHE A 571 -26.57 12.69 1.32
CA PHE A 571 -25.17 12.31 1.47
C PHE A 571 -24.57 12.83 2.79
N VAL A 572 -24.83 14.09 3.15
CA VAL A 572 -24.32 14.66 4.42
C VAL A 572 -24.89 13.96 5.64
N PHE A 573 -26.18 13.56 5.60
CA PHE A 573 -26.86 12.93 6.73
C PHE A 573 -26.69 11.41 6.81
N ARG A 574 -26.74 10.71 5.67
CA ARG A 574 -26.73 9.23 5.56
C ARG A 574 -25.41 8.66 5.06
N GLY A 575 -24.53 9.48 4.49
CA GLY A 575 -23.28 9.03 3.89
C GLY A 575 -22.28 8.40 4.88
N ASN A 576 -22.50 8.59 6.19
CA ASN A 576 -21.63 8.09 7.25
C ASN A 576 -22.33 7.00 8.07
N GLY A 577 -22.47 5.80 7.51
CA GLY A 577 -22.74 4.61 8.30
C GLY A 577 -21.45 4.07 8.91
N SER A 578 -21.54 3.24 9.94
CA SER A 578 -20.37 2.50 10.45
C SER A 578 -20.73 1.05 10.77
N GLU A 579 -19.88 0.11 10.36
CA GLU A 579 -19.94 -1.29 10.77
C GLU A 579 -18.71 -1.64 11.64
N ARG A 580 -18.83 -2.65 12.50
CA ARG A 580 -17.65 -3.21 13.17
C ARG A 580 -16.89 -4.09 12.18
N ALA A 581 -15.64 -3.76 11.92
CA ALA A 581 -14.76 -4.53 11.06
C ALA A 581 -13.40 -4.77 11.73
N GLY A 582 -12.65 -5.73 11.20
CA GLY A 582 -11.40 -6.18 11.81
C GLY A 582 -11.63 -7.11 13.00
N GLY A 583 -10.62 -7.27 13.83
CA GLY A 583 -10.61 -8.26 14.90
C GLY A 583 -10.03 -9.61 14.46
N PHE A 584 -9.56 -10.38 15.43
CA PHE A 584 -8.79 -11.60 15.18
C PHE A 584 -9.64 -12.71 14.55
N LEU A 585 -10.77 -13.05 15.17
CA LEU A 585 -11.64 -14.13 14.71
C LEU A 585 -12.29 -13.78 13.37
N TRP A 586 -12.77 -12.55 13.24
CA TRP A 586 -13.38 -12.02 12.01
C TRP A 586 -12.43 -12.13 10.81
N THR A 587 -11.17 -11.71 10.93
CA THR A 587 -10.22 -11.80 9.80
C THR A 587 -9.91 -13.24 9.44
N TRP A 588 -9.73 -14.13 10.42
CA TRP A 588 -9.45 -15.53 10.15
C TRP A 588 -10.64 -16.26 9.52
N GLU A 589 -11.86 -15.94 9.91
CA GLU A 589 -13.08 -16.43 9.29
C GLU A 589 -13.16 -15.99 7.81
N LEU A 590 -12.92 -14.71 7.52
CA LEU A 590 -12.89 -14.20 6.14
C LEU A 590 -11.74 -14.77 5.31
N PHE A 591 -10.58 -15.01 5.93
CA PHE A 591 -9.43 -15.62 5.26
C PHE A 591 -9.73 -17.08 4.90
N GLN A 592 -10.28 -17.87 5.83
CA GLN A 592 -10.62 -19.28 5.61
C GLN A 592 -11.75 -19.46 4.58
N THR A 593 -12.77 -18.60 4.60
CA THR A 593 -13.86 -18.62 3.62
C THR A 593 -13.44 -18.08 2.25
N GLY A 594 -12.27 -17.44 2.14
CA GLY A 594 -11.82 -16.73 0.95
C GLY A 594 -12.53 -15.40 0.71
N ALA A 595 -13.49 -15.02 1.56
CA ALA A 595 -14.22 -13.76 1.47
C ALA A 595 -13.30 -12.54 1.63
N LEU A 596 -12.18 -12.67 2.34
CA LEU A 596 -11.17 -11.60 2.43
C LEU A 596 -10.66 -11.18 1.03
N PHE A 597 -10.47 -12.16 0.14
CA PHE A 597 -10.00 -11.92 -1.22
C PHE A 597 -11.15 -11.59 -2.18
N GLU A 598 -12.29 -12.29 -2.06
CA GLU A 598 -13.40 -12.15 -3.02
C GLU A 598 -14.35 -10.98 -2.73
N LYS A 599 -14.57 -10.65 -1.44
CA LYS A 599 -15.45 -9.55 -1.02
C LYS A 599 -14.65 -8.27 -0.82
N GLU A 600 -13.60 -8.34 0.00
CA GLU A 600 -12.81 -7.14 0.32
C GLU A 600 -11.76 -6.87 -0.75
N GLY A 601 -11.28 -7.87 -1.49
CA GLY A 601 -10.21 -7.66 -2.47
C GLY A 601 -8.89 -7.28 -1.81
N ILE A 602 -8.60 -7.84 -0.64
CA ILE A 602 -7.32 -7.64 0.06
C ILE A 602 -6.35 -8.70 -0.44
N TRP A 603 -5.33 -8.27 -1.20
CA TRP A 603 -4.24 -9.12 -1.61
C TRP A 603 -3.17 -9.15 -0.53
N LEU A 604 -2.88 -10.32 0.02
CA LEU A 604 -1.80 -10.45 1.01
C LEU A 604 -0.45 -10.46 0.29
N PRO A 605 0.50 -9.59 0.69
CA PRO A 605 1.88 -9.63 0.19
C PRO A 605 2.45 -11.05 0.22
N THR A 606 3.04 -11.52 -0.87
CA THR A 606 3.62 -12.86 -0.86
C THR A 606 4.82 -12.92 0.10
N ARG A 607 5.53 -11.81 0.31
CA ARG A 607 6.57 -11.66 1.33
C ARG A 607 6.04 -11.97 2.72
N MET A 608 4.81 -11.53 3.01
CA MET A 608 4.13 -11.83 4.25
C MET A 608 3.87 -13.31 4.44
N ILE A 609 3.44 -14.00 3.38
CA ILE A 609 3.22 -15.45 3.44
C ILE A 609 4.56 -16.19 3.63
N VAL A 610 5.61 -15.76 2.93
CA VAL A 610 6.96 -16.35 3.06
C VAL A 610 7.49 -16.18 4.47
N PHE A 611 7.45 -14.97 5.05
CA PHE A 611 7.96 -14.79 6.41
C PHE A 611 7.10 -15.49 7.45
N GLN A 612 5.76 -15.56 7.30
CA GLN A 612 4.92 -16.32 8.23
C GLN A 612 5.25 -17.81 8.19
N THR A 613 5.46 -18.36 6.99
CA THR A 613 5.92 -19.75 6.82
C THR A 613 7.27 -19.96 7.49
N ALA A 614 8.21 -19.03 7.31
CA ALA A 614 9.50 -19.05 8.00
C ALA A 614 9.32 -18.99 9.53
N GLN A 615 8.48 -18.09 10.04
CA GLN A 615 8.19 -17.96 11.47
C GLN A 615 7.59 -19.23 12.06
N VAL A 616 6.71 -19.94 11.35
CA VAL A 616 6.22 -21.26 11.80
C VAL A 616 7.37 -22.25 11.94
N GLY A 617 8.24 -22.34 10.92
CA GLY A 617 9.41 -23.21 10.96
C GLY A 617 10.36 -22.87 12.12
N PHE A 618 10.69 -21.59 12.29
CA PHE A 618 11.53 -21.10 13.39
C PHE A 618 10.88 -21.27 14.75
N THR A 619 9.56 -21.11 14.86
CA THR A 619 8.81 -21.37 16.11
C THR A 619 8.98 -22.83 16.53
N ILE A 620 8.83 -23.78 15.60
CA ILE A 620 9.00 -25.20 15.88
C ILE A 620 10.45 -25.48 16.33
N ILE A 621 11.44 -25.02 15.55
CA ILE A 621 12.85 -25.26 15.84
C ILE A 621 13.26 -24.64 17.18
N LEU A 622 12.92 -23.37 17.41
CA LEU A 622 13.29 -22.66 18.63
C LEU A 622 12.59 -23.26 19.85
N SER A 623 11.34 -23.69 19.73
CA SER A 623 10.65 -24.40 20.81
C SER A 623 11.41 -25.68 21.20
N LEU A 624 11.80 -26.51 20.22
CA LEU A 624 12.60 -27.71 20.48
C LEU A 624 13.94 -27.38 21.15
N ILE A 625 14.61 -26.30 20.73
CA ILE A 625 15.85 -25.83 21.34
C ILE A 625 15.63 -25.41 22.79
N LEU A 626 14.60 -24.61 23.08
CA LEU A 626 14.30 -24.14 24.44
C LEU A 626 13.97 -25.31 25.39
N PHE A 627 13.19 -26.29 24.93
CA PHE A 627 12.92 -27.50 25.72
C PHE A 627 14.18 -28.35 25.93
N SER A 628 15.06 -28.45 24.93
CA SER A 628 16.34 -29.16 25.05
C SER A 628 17.29 -28.47 26.02
N ILE A 629 17.43 -27.14 25.93
CA ILE A 629 18.21 -26.33 26.88
C ILE A 629 17.70 -26.52 28.30
N THR A 630 16.38 -26.49 28.48
CA THR A 630 15.74 -26.76 29.79
C THR A 630 16.12 -28.14 30.33
N GLY A 631 16.05 -29.18 29.48
CA GLY A 631 16.43 -30.55 29.84
C GLY A 631 17.91 -30.64 30.24
N ILE A 632 18.81 -30.10 29.44
CA ILE A 632 20.25 -30.10 29.72
C ILE A 632 20.56 -29.34 31.01
N ALA A 633 19.99 -28.14 31.20
CA ALA A 633 20.19 -27.35 32.41
C ALA A 633 19.72 -28.10 33.67
N SER A 634 18.61 -28.84 33.58
CA SER A 634 18.11 -29.64 34.70
C SER A 634 19.04 -30.80 35.08
N ILE A 635 19.63 -31.47 34.09
CA ILE A 635 20.58 -32.57 34.29
C ILE A 635 21.86 -32.03 34.95
N LEU A 636 22.42 -30.95 34.39
CA LEU A 636 23.62 -30.31 34.94
C LEU A 636 23.42 -29.81 36.37
N ALA A 637 22.24 -29.29 36.70
CA ALA A 637 21.91 -28.91 38.07
C ALA A 637 21.85 -30.12 39.03
N GLY A 638 21.32 -31.26 38.55
CA GLY A 638 21.32 -32.52 39.30
C GLY A 638 22.74 -33.05 39.55
N GLU A 639 23.56 -33.12 38.51
CA GLU A 639 24.96 -33.56 38.60
C GLU A 639 25.78 -32.66 39.53
N ALA A 640 25.59 -31.34 39.42
CA ALA A 640 26.24 -30.38 40.30
C ALA A 640 25.83 -30.60 41.76
N GLN A 641 24.54 -30.88 42.03
CA GLN A 641 24.05 -31.15 43.37
C GLN A 641 24.59 -32.47 43.94
N GLU A 642 24.68 -33.53 43.12
CA GLU A 642 25.25 -34.83 43.51
C GLU A 642 26.76 -34.77 43.76
N SER A 643 27.48 -33.85 43.10
CA SER A 643 28.93 -33.68 43.26
C SER A 643 29.35 -33.00 44.58
N LEU A 644 28.40 -32.41 45.31
CA LEU A 644 28.68 -31.74 46.59
C LEU A 644 28.85 -32.77 47.71
N THR A 645 30.00 -32.75 48.39
CA THR A 645 30.26 -33.63 49.54
C THR A 645 29.36 -33.29 50.72
N GLU A 646 28.95 -34.31 51.50
CA GLU A 646 28.10 -34.14 52.69
C GLU A 646 28.72 -33.23 53.77
N GLU A 647 30.05 -33.10 53.77
CA GLU A 647 30.83 -32.26 54.67
C GLU A 647 30.61 -30.75 54.45
N LEU A 648 30.03 -30.35 53.30
CA LEU A 648 29.76 -28.94 53.04
C LEU A 648 28.63 -28.38 53.92
N PRO A 649 28.79 -27.14 54.44
CA PRO A 649 27.74 -26.44 55.17
C PRO A 649 26.42 -26.40 54.39
N SER A 650 25.29 -26.47 55.08
CA SER A 650 23.96 -26.46 54.44
C SER A 650 23.71 -25.23 53.56
N TRP A 651 24.21 -24.06 53.95
CA TRP A 651 24.09 -22.84 53.15
C TRP A 651 24.85 -22.93 51.82
N ALA A 652 25.99 -23.63 51.78
CA ALA A 652 26.76 -23.84 50.56
C ALA A 652 26.05 -24.83 49.63
N ARG A 653 25.42 -25.87 50.18
CA ARG A 653 24.59 -26.81 49.42
C ARG A 653 23.35 -26.15 48.82
N GLN A 654 22.72 -25.20 49.53
CA GLN A 654 21.58 -24.43 49.05
C GLN A 654 21.92 -23.46 47.90
N LEU A 655 23.21 -23.14 47.71
CA LEU A 655 23.66 -22.28 46.63
C LEU A 655 23.56 -22.98 45.26
N VAL A 656 23.59 -24.31 45.21
CA VAL A 656 23.41 -25.06 43.97
C VAL A 656 21.92 -25.35 43.77
N PRO A 657 21.31 -24.95 42.64
CA PRO A 657 19.89 -25.18 42.42
C PRO A 657 19.60 -26.68 42.24
N THR A 658 18.45 -27.12 42.75
CA THR A 658 18.03 -28.52 42.58
C THR A 658 17.53 -28.77 41.17
N ARG A 659 17.73 -30.00 40.65
CA ARG A 659 17.20 -30.42 39.33
C ARG A 659 15.71 -30.09 39.18
N ARG A 660 14.90 -30.48 40.15
CA ARG A 660 13.45 -30.21 40.17
C ARG A 660 13.16 -28.71 40.20
N GLY A 661 13.98 -27.92 40.90
CA GLY A 661 13.84 -26.47 40.92
C GLY A 661 14.04 -25.83 39.55
N VAL A 662 15.06 -26.29 38.80
CA VAL A 662 15.31 -25.85 37.42
C VAL A 662 14.18 -26.28 36.48
N GLU A 663 13.71 -27.53 36.57
CA GLU A 663 12.59 -28.04 35.75
C GLU A 663 11.31 -27.21 35.98
N LEU A 664 10.94 -26.99 37.24
CA LEU A 664 9.74 -26.22 37.60
C LEU A 664 9.82 -24.75 37.17
N ALA A 665 11.02 -24.18 37.03
CA ALA A 665 11.22 -22.81 36.58
C ALA A 665 11.21 -22.68 35.05
N LEU A 666 11.98 -23.52 34.35
CA LEU A 666 12.27 -23.34 32.92
C LEU A 666 11.25 -24.00 31.98
N TYR A 667 10.53 -25.04 32.39
CA TYR A 667 9.47 -25.62 31.56
C TYR A 667 8.28 -24.65 31.34
N PRO A 668 7.71 -24.00 32.38
CA PRO A 668 6.70 -22.97 32.18
C PRO A 668 7.20 -21.80 31.32
N ALA A 669 8.47 -21.42 31.46
CA ALA A 669 9.10 -20.38 30.65
C ALA A 669 9.18 -20.78 29.16
N SER A 670 9.55 -22.04 28.87
CA SER A 670 9.55 -22.58 27.50
C SER A 670 8.16 -22.62 26.88
N ILE A 671 7.13 -23.00 27.66
CA ILE A 671 5.73 -22.99 27.23
C ILE A 671 5.26 -21.56 26.95
N ALA A 672 5.54 -20.61 27.84
CA ALA A 672 5.17 -19.21 27.66
C ALA A 672 5.86 -18.58 26.44
N ALA A 673 7.14 -18.89 26.22
CA ALA A 673 7.88 -18.47 25.03
C ALA A 673 7.27 -19.05 23.75
N THR A 674 6.95 -20.35 23.74
CA THR A 674 6.31 -21.04 22.61
C THR A 674 4.95 -20.43 22.30
N PHE A 675 4.12 -20.21 23.31
CA PHE A 675 2.82 -19.56 23.18
C PHE A 675 2.94 -18.14 22.61
N THR A 676 3.93 -17.36 23.07
CA THR A 676 4.18 -16.01 22.56
C THR A 676 4.60 -16.04 21.09
N MET A 677 5.48 -16.96 20.71
CA MET A 677 5.88 -17.13 19.30
C MET A 677 4.67 -17.50 18.42
N VAL A 678 3.85 -18.47 18.83
CA VAL A 678 2.62 -18.85 18.12
C VAL A 678 1.67 -17.65 18.00
N LEU A 679 1.49 -16.89 19.07
CA LEU A 679 0.64 -15.70 19.06
C LEU A 679 1.15 -14.67 18.03
N LEU A 680 2.46 -14.41 17.98
CA LEU A 680 3.05 -13.48 17.00
C LEU A 680 2.77 -13.93 15.56
N VAL A 681 2.95 -15.22 15.24
CA VAL A 681 2.66 -15.76 13.90
C VAL A 681 1.21 -15.48 13.48
N VAL A 682 0.25 -15.71 14.36
CA VAL A 682 -1.18 -15.67 14.01
C VAL A 682 -1.75 -14.24 14.00
N LEU A 683 -1.01 -13.24 14.52
CA LEU A 683 -1.47 -11.83 14.59
C LEU A 683 -1.23 -11.01 13.32
N TYR A 684 -0.28 -11.40 12.46
CA TYR A 684 0.11 -10.57 11.31
C TYR A 684 -0.99 -10.38 10.26
N ILE A 685 -1.70 -11.45 9.85
CA ILE A 685 -2.78 -11.32 8.85
C ILE A 685 -3.92 -10.42 9.36
N PRO A 686 -4.46 -10.61 10.59
CA PRO A 686 -5.44 -9.69 11.17
C PRO A 686 -4.98 -8.23 11.20
N SER A 687 -3.71 -8.00 11.55
CA SER A 687 -3.17 -6.65 11.64
C SER A 687 -3.05 -5.97 10.27
N SER A 688 -2.46 -6.64 9.27
CA SER A 688 -2.37 -6.13 7.90
C SER A 688 -3.75 -5.79 7.33
N THR A 689 -4.71 -6.69 7.55
CA THR A 689 -6.09 -6.52 7.07
C THR A 689 -6.75 -5.31 7.73
N ALA A 690 -6.60 -5.15 9.05
CA ALA A 690 -7.14 -4.00 9.77
C ALA A 690 -6.52 -2.70 9.25
N THR A 691 -5.19 -2.62 9.13
CA THR A 691 -4.47 -1.44 8.63
C THR A 691 -4.91 -1.06 7.21
N LEU A 692 -5.01 -2.03 6.28
CA LEU A 692 -5.48 -1.77 4.92
C LEU A 692 -6.92 -1.26 4.89
N LEU A 693 -7.82 -1.88 5.66
CA LEU A 693 -9.21 -1.43 5.73
C LEU A 693 -9.34 -0.04 6.37
N GLN A 694 -8.48 0.31 7.33
CA GLN A 694 -8.44 1.64 7.94
C GLN A 694 -7.98 2.72 6.94
N TYR A 695 -7.05 2.41 6.04
CA TYR A 695 -6.70 3.31 4.94
C TYR A 695 -7.84 3.46 3.93
N ARG A 696 -8.45 2.34 3.49
CA ARG A 696 -9.56 2.35 2.51
C ARG A 696 -10.78 3.11 3.01
N CYS A 697 -11.11 3.01 4.30
CA CYS A 697 -12.26 3.70 4.88
C CYS A 697 -11.96 5.16 5.30
N GLY A 698 -10.71 5.60 5.13
CA GLY A 698 -10.26 6.93 5.49
C GLY A 698 -10.12 7.19 6.99
N LEU A 699 -10.13 6.15 7.84
CA LEU A 699 -9.82 6.29 9.27
C LEU A 699 -8.36 6.74 9.45
N ILE A 700 -7.46 6.14 8.66
CA ILE A 700 -6.11 6.68 8.47
C ILE A 700 -6.14 7.51 7.19
N PRO A 701 -5.93 8.84 7.25
CA PRO A 701 -5.99 9.68 6.07
C PRO A 701 -4.81 9.37 5.14
N SER A 702 -5.12 9.22 3.85
CA SER A 702 -4.15 9.00 2.78
C SER A 702 -3.84 10.30 2.04
N LEU A 703 -4.83 10.84 1.32
CA LEU A 703 -4.71 12.05 0.52
C LEU A 703 -4.37 13.28 1.38
N GLY A 704 -3.25 13.94 1.07
CA GLY A 704 -2.78 15.13 1.80
C GLY A 704 -2.20 14.87 3.20
N SER A 705 -2.08 13.60 3.61
CA SER A 705 -1.50 13.22 4.89
C SER A 705 0.03 13.14 4.80
N ARG A 706 0.74 13.92 5.63
CA ARG A 706 2.22 13.88 5.71
C ARG A 706 2.75 12.48 6.03
N TYR A 707 2.01 11.71 6.82
CA TYR A 707 2.37 10.33 7.17
C TYR A 707 2.30 9.40 5.97
N PHE A 708 1.25 9.53 5.15
CA PHE A 708 1.11 8.72 3.94
C PHE A 708 2.27 8.95 2.97
N THR A 709 2.64 10.21 2.77
CA THR A 709 3.79 10.60 1.95
C THR A 709 5.12 10.07 2.50
N LYS A 710 5.28 9.99 3.83
CA LYS A 710 6.43 9.33 4.50
C LYS A 710 6.48 7.83 4.18
N TYR A 711 5.35 7.13 4.15
CA TYR A 711 5.27 5.71 3.81
C TYR A 711 5.45 5.43 2.30
N ARG A 712 5.32 6.42 1.42
CA ARG A 712 5.63 6.23 -0.01
C ARG A 712 7.12 6.33 -0.34
N ARG A 713 7.94 6.85 0.58
CA ARG A 713 9.39 6.98 0.40
C ARG A 713 10.15 5.70 0.75
N SER A 714 11.20 5.40 -0.03
CA SER A 714 12.12 4.27 0.21
C SER A 714 11.38 2.94 0.36
N ALA A 715 10.52 2.61 -0.61
CA ALA A 715 9.77 1.36 -0.66
C ALA A 715 10.68 0.11 -0.68
N ASP A 716 11.92 0.26 -1.13
CA ASP A 716 12.97 -0.76 -1.15
C ASP A 716 13.27 -1.33 0.26
N THR A 717 13.10 -0.53 1.30
CA THR A 717 13.31 -0.95 2.71
C THR A 717 12.33 -2.04 3.17
N ALA A 718 11.25 -2.28 2.44
CA ALA A 718 10.33 -3.39 2.67
C ALA A 718 11.01 -4.77 2.58
N CYS A 719 12.14 -4.89 1.87
CA CYS A 719 12.90 -6.14 1.79
C CYS A 719 13.42 -6.63 3.16
N MET A 720 13.54 -5.73 4.15
CA MET A 720 13.99 -6.06 5.51
C MET A 720 12.93 -6.77 6.35
N ASN A 721 11.65 -6.75 5.94
CA ASN A 721 10.55 -7.26 6.74
C ASN A 721 10.66 -8.76 7.03
N ILE A 722 11.16 -9.56 6.08
CA ILE A 722 11.33 -11.02 6.28
C ILE A 722 12.32 -11.29 7.42
N GLY A 723 13.49 -10.62 7.39
CA GLY A 723 14.50 -10.75 8.44
C GLY A 723 13.99 -10.25 9.78
N ASN A 724 13.41 -9.04 9.81
CA ASN A 724 12.88 -8.43 11.02
C ASN A 724 11.78 -9.28 11.67
N ALA A 725 10.90 -9.90 10.86
CA ALA A 725 9.84 -10.79 11.36
C ALA A 725 10.42 -12.03 12.05
N VAL A 726 11.47 -12.64 11.49
CA VAL A 726 12.11 -13.84 12.05
C VAL A 726 12.93 -13.49 13.30
N TYR A 727 13.77 -12.44 13.24
CA TYR A 727 14.58 -12.04 14.39
C TYR A 727 13.74 -11.44 15.51
N GLY A 728 12.68 -10.71 15.19
CA GLY A 728 11.70 -10.25 16.17
C GLY A 728 11.05 -11.41 16.91
N LEU A 729 10.65 -12.47 16.21
CA LEU A 729 10.11 -13.70 16.80
C LEU A 729 11.12 -14.37 17.74
N ILE A 730 12.36 -14.59 17.28
CA ILE A 730 13.43 -15.20 18.07
C ILE A 730 13.73 -14.35 19.33
N GLY A 731 13.84 -13.04 19.15
CA GLY A 731 14.10 -12.09 20.23
C GLY A 731 12.98 -12.10 21.27
N ALA A 732 11.72 -12.01 20.85
CA ALA A 732 10.57 -12.07 21.76
C ALA A 732 10.48 -13.41 22.49
N GLY A 733 10.60 -14.54 21.78
CA GLY A 733 10.59 -15.88 22.40
C GLY A 733 11.69 -16.06 23.43
N THR A 734 12.92 -15.65 23.09
CA THR A 734 14.08 -15.72 24.01
C THR A 734 13.89 -14.81 25.22
N LEU A 735 13.40 -13.59 25.02
CA LEU A 735 13.19 -12.64 26.10
C LEU A 735 12.08 -13.09 27.07
N VAL A 736 10.98 -13.66 26.57
CA VAL A 736 9.94 -14.29 27.40
C VAL A 736 10.53 -15.45 28.19
N PHE A 737 11.29 -16.34 27.53
CA PHE A 737 11.94 -17.47 28.20
C PHE A 737 12.85 -17.00 29.34
N LEU A 738 13.69 -15.99 29.09
CA LEU A 738 14.61 -15.47 30.09
C LEU A 738 13.87 -14.78 31.24
N ILE A 739 12.88 -13.92 30.97
CA ILE A 739 12.18 -13.17 32.03
C ILE A 739 11.31 -14.10 32.89
N VAL A 740 10.49 -14.94 32.26
CA VAL A 740 9.63 -15.89 32.98
C VAL A 740 10.48 -16.93 33.71
N GLY A 741 11.51 -17.45 33.04
CA GLY A 741 12.43 -18.44 33.61
C GLY A 741 13.21 -17.88 34.79
N LEU A 742 13.80 -16.68 34.65
CA LEU A 742 14.53 -16.02 35.74
C LEU A 742 13.62 -15.72 36.93
N PHE A 743 12.43 -15.17 36.69
CA PHE A 743 11.50 -14.86 37.76
C PHE A 743 11.06 -16.13 38.49
N ALA A 744 10.60 -17.16 37.77
CA ALA A 744 10.22 -18.44 38.37
C ALA A 744 11.40 -19.10 39.12
N PHE A 745 12.59 -19.07 38.53
CA PHE A 745 13.81 -19.62 39.13
C PHE A 745 14.15 -18.92 40.45
N LEU A 746 14.11 -17.59 40.51
CA LEU A 746 14.41 -16.84 41.74
C LEU A 746 13.42 -17.14 42.88
N PHE A 747 12.17 -17.46 42.57
CA PHE A 747 11.18 -17.88 43.58
C PHE A 747 11.38 -19.33 44.03
N ILE A 748 11.81 -20.22 43.15
CA ILE A 748 11.94 -21.65 43.46
C ILE A 748 13.30 -21.98 44.08
N TRP A 749 14.34 -21.23 43.74
CA TRP A 749 15.69 -21.46 44.24
C TRP A 749 15.80 -21.13 45.73
N ASP A 750 16.14 -22.12 46.55
CA ASP A 750 16.13 -22.04 48.01
C ASP A 750 16.93 -20.84 48.56
N PHE A 751 18.06 -20.52 47.94
CA PHE A 751 18.91 -19.40 48.34
C PHE A 751 18.22 -18.04 48.18
N SER A 752 17.56 -17.80 47.04
CA SER A 752 16.88 -16.53 46.76
C SER A 752 15.44 -16.49 47.26
N ASN A 753 14.82 -17.65 47.52
CA ASN A 753 13.41 -17.77 47.90
C ASN A 753 13.04 -16.86 49.07
N ALA A 754 13.81 -16.89 50.15
CA ALA A 754 13.54 -16.08 51.35
C ALA A 754 13.57 -14.56 51.06
N PHE A 755 14.46 -14.12 50.18
CA PHE A 755 14.51 -12.73 49.72
C PHE A 755 13.31 -12.41 48.82
N MET A 756 13.00 -13.28 47.86
CA MET A 756 11.89 -13.08 46.93
C MET A 756 10.52 -13.07 47.63
N ILE A 757 10.33 -13.87 48.67
CA ILE A 757 9.12 -13.81 49.52
C ILE A 757 9.01 -12.44 50.22
N LYS A 758 10.12 -11.87 50.70
CA LYS A 758 10.13 -10.51 51.28
C LYS A 758 9.81 -9.44 50.22
N VAL A 759 10.37 -9.57 49.02
CA VAL A 759 10.05 -8.68 47.89
C VAL A 759 8.58 -8.80 47.51
N LEU A 760 8.02 -10.01 47.47
CA LEU A 760 6.60 -10.25 47.19
C LEU A 760 5.71 -9.65 48.29
N ALA A 761 6.03 -9.85 49.56
CA ALA A 761 5.31 -9.24 50.68
C ALA A 761 5.35 -7.71 50.61
N PHE A 762 6.51 -7.13 50.26
CA PHE A 762 6.66 -5.69 50.01
C PHE A 762 5.78 -5.24 48.83
N ALA A 763 5.78 -5.97 47.72
CA ALA A 763 4.95 -5.66 46.55
C ALA A 763 3.44 -5.74 46.85
N ILE A 764 3.01 -6.72 47.66
CA ILE A 764 1.62 -6.82 48.14
C ILE A 764 1.27 -5.60 49.00
N GLY A 765 2.13 -5.23 49.97
CA GLY A 765 1.93 -4.05 50.81
C GLY A 765 1.88 -2.75 50.00
N LEU A 766 2.75 -2.61 49.00
CA LEU A 766 2.74 -1.49 48.06
C LEU A 766 1.42 -1.44 47.26
N THR A 767 0.96 -2.59 46.76
CA THR A 767 -0.30 -2.70 45.99
C THR A 767 -1.49 -2.30 46.83
N ILE A 768 -1.59 -2.79 48.08
CA ILE A 768 -2.65 -2.39 49.03
C ILE A 768 -2.63 -0.87 49.26
N THR A 769 -1.43 -0.29 49.45
CA THR A 769 -1.26 1.16 49.65
C THR A 769 -1.74 1.96 48.43
N ILE A 770 -1.40 1.52 47.21
CA ILE A 770 -1.86 2.15 45.96
C ILE A 770 -3.38 2.05 45.81
N SER A 771 -3.96 0.88 46.07
CA SER A 771 -5.41 0.67 46.02
C SER A 771 -6.16 1.54 47.03
N MET A 772 -5.65 1.64 48.26
CA MET A 772 -6.21 2.52 49.29
C MET A 772 -6.17 3.99 48.86
N LYS A 773 -5.07 4.42 48.25
CA LYS A 773 -4.96 5.76 47.67
C LYS A 773 -5.94 5.98 46.54
N MET A 774 -6.10 5.04 45.60
CA MET A 774 -7.07 5.17 44.50
C MET A 774 -8.49 5.35 45.03
N LEU A 775 -8.88 4.56 46.04
CA LEU A 775 -10.16 4.69 46.74
C LEU A 775 -10.31 6.06 47.42
N LEU A 776 -9.31 6.49 48.18
CA LEU A 776 -9.33 7.77 48.89
C LEU A 776 -9.38 8.96 47.91
N THR A 777 -8.59 8.92 46.85
CA THR A 777 -8.54 9.95 45.81
C THR A 777 -9.87 10.01 45.05
N ASN A 778 -10.46 8.86 44.69
CA ASN A 778 -11.76 8.84 44.02
C ASN A 778 -12.87 9.38 44.93
N THR A 779 -12.84 9.04 46.22
CA THR A 779 -13.78 9.56 47.23
C THR A 779 -13.62 11.06 47.45
N CYS A 780 -12.39 11.56 47.61
CA CYS A 780 -12.09 12.98 47.71
C CYS A 780 -12.47 13.74 46.43
N ARG A 781 -12.25 13.13 45.25
CA ARG A 781 -12.61 13.71 43.95
C ARG A 781 -14.13 13.89 43.84
N GLN A 782 -14.91 12.87 44.16
CA GLN A 782 -16.38 12.94 44.12
C GLN A 782 -16.94 13.97 45.12
N ASN A 783 -16.32 14.11 46.30
CA ASN A 783 -16.84 14.96 47.37
C ASN A 783 -16.37 16.42 47.30
N PHE A 784 -15.16 16.69 46.79
CA PHE A 784 -14.53 18.01 46.84
C PHE A 784 -14.35 18.67 45.47
N TYR A 785 -14.60 17.94 44.39
CA TYR A 785 -14.44 18.44 43.03
C TYR A 785 -15.71 18.16 42.23
N LYS A 786 -16.07 19.11 41.37
CA LYS A 786 -17.11 18.95 40.36
C LYS A 786 -16.52 19.39 39.03
N ALA A 787 -16.29 18.43 38.13
CA ALA A 787 -15.48 18.62 36.93
C ALA A 787 -14.10 19.23 37.27
N PHE A 788 -13.80 20.41 36.75
CA PHE A 788 -12.53 21.12 36.97
C PHE A 788 -12.52 22.02 38.22
N TYR A 789 -13.67 22.18 38.89
CA TYR A 789 -13.82 23.17 39.97
C TYR A 789 -13.81 22.51 41.36
N ARG A 790 -13.15 23.18 42.31
CA ARG A 790 -13.13 22.81 43.73
C ARG A 790 -14.42 23.29 44.39
N THR A 791 -15.27 22.37 44.85
CA THR A 791 -16.51 22.73 45.57
C THR A 791 -16.23 23.17 47.00
N LYS A 792 -15.15 22.65 47.61
CA LYS A 792 -14.69 23.00 48.96
C LYS A 792 -13.18 23.26 48.96
N PRO A 793 -12.72 24.50 48.73
CA PRO A 793 -11.30 24.80 48.49
C PRO A 793 -10.40 24.49 49.69
N ARG A 794 -10.85 24.72 50.93
CA ARG A 794 -10.05 24.45 52.13
C ARG A 794 -9.77 22.95 52.31
N THR A 795 -10.80 22.11 52.26
CA THR A 795 -10.63 20.65 52.38
C THR A 795 -9.88 20.09 51.18
N SER A 796 -10.16 20.60 49.98
CA SER A 796 -9.43 20.25 48.77
C SER A 796 -7.92 20.51 48.93
N ASN A 797 -7.51 21.69 49.41
CA ASN A 797 -6.09 22.01 49.63
C ASN A 797 -5.42 21.08 50.64
N ILE A 798 -6.09 20.77 51.76
CA ILE A 798 -5.55 19.85 52.77
C ILE A 798 -5.41 18.43 52.18
N THR A 799 -6.42 17.96 51.46
CA THR A 799 -6.37 16.64 50.82
C THR A 799 -5.33 16.57 49.72
N THR A 800 -5.13 17.64 48.94
CA THR A 800 -4.07 17.72 47.93
C THR A 800 -2.70 17.65 48.59
N LEU A 801 -2.44 18.42 49.65
CA LEU A 801 -1.17 18.38 50.38
C LEU A 801 -0.88 16.99 50.98
N ALA A 802 -1.90 16.35 51.55
CA ALA A 802 -1.79 14.99 52.07
C ALA A 802 -1.47 13.98 50.94
N LEU A 803 -2.13 14.10 49.79
CA LEU A 803 -1.87 13.26 48.63
C LEU A 803 -0.49 13.52 48.01
N GLU A 804 -0.01 14.76 47.98
CA GLU A 804 1.33 15.13 47.52
C GLU A 804 2.42 14.52 48.40
N THR A 805 2.27 14.61 49.72
CA THR A 805 3.20 14.01 50.69
C THR A 805 3.23 12.48 50.55
N TRP A 806 2.08 11.86 50.33
CA TRP A 806 1.98 10.43 50.02
C TRP A 806 2.59 10.09 48.66
N PHE A 807 2.46 10.98 47.66
CA PHE A 807 3.08 10.82 46.34
C PHE A 807 4.60 10.83 46.38
N ILE A 808 5.23 11.63 47.26
CA ILE A 808 6.69 11.62 47.42
C ILE A 808 7.17 10.22 47.83
N GLY A 809 6.47 9.59 48.79
CA GLY A 809 6.79 8.22 49.23
C GLY A 809 6.51 7.14 48.17
N LEU A 810 5.53 7.35 47.29
CA LEU A 810 5.15 6.41 46.23
C LEU A 810 5.85 6.68 44.88
N GLY A 811 6.57 7.80 44.75
CA GLY A 811 7.16 8.24 43.49
C GLY A 811 8.14 7.23 42.89
N SER A 812 8.94 6.57 43.73
CA SER A 812 9.82 5.46 43.33
C SER A 812 9.03 4.26 42.78
N GLY A 813 7.89 3.93 43.39
CA GLY A 813 7.00 2.86 42.93
C GLY A 813 6.38 3.14 41.57
N VAL A 814 6.05 4.40 41.26
CA VAL A 814 5.56 4.79 39.91
C VAL A 814 6.66 4.61 38.87
N LEU A 815 7.91 5.00 39.18
CA LEU A 815 9.05 4.81 38.27
C LEU A 815 9.30 3.32 38.01
N ILE A 816 9.36 2.50 39.06
CA ILE A 816 9.52 1.04 38.95
C ILE A 816 8.37 0.45 38.13
N GLY A 817 7.12 0.85 38.42
CA GLY A 817 5.94 0.42 37.66
C GLY A 817 6.03 0.77 36.18
N ARG A 818 6.49 1.98 35.83
CA ARG A 818 6.73 2.37 34.42
C ARG A 818 7.83 1.53 33.79
N ILE A 819 8.96 1.30 34.47
CA ILE A 819 10.04 0.45 33.95
C ILE A 819 9.54 -0.97 33.70
N SER A 820 8.77 -1.54 34.63
CA SER A 820 8.16 -2.86 34.46
C SER A 820 7.16 -2.88 33.30
N GLN A 821 6.31 -1.86 33.15
CA GLN A 821 5.40 -1.72 32.02
C GLN A 821 6.17 -1.65 30.68
N PHE A 822 7.25 -0.89 30.61
CA PHE A 822 8.11 -0.83 29.43
C PHE A 822 8.79 -2.18 29.14
N LEU A 823 9.25 -2.89 30.17
CA LEU A 823 9.83 -4.22 30.01
C LEU A 823 8.80 -5.22 29.49
N PHE A 824 7.59 -5.26 30.06
CA PHE A 824 6.52 -6.13 29.57
C PHE A 824 6.03 -5.74 28.18
N ALA A 825 5.91 -4.44 27.90
CA ALA A 825 5.60 -3.97 26.56
C ALA A 825 6.69 -4.39 25.57
N ALA A 826 7.97 -4.25 25.92
CA ALA A 826 9.07 -4.71 25.08
C ALA A 826 8.97 -6.23 24.82
N VAL A 827 8.66 -7.04 25.83
CA VAL A 827 8.48 -8.48 25.67
C VAL A 827 7.44 -8.86 24.62
N PHE A 828 6.27 -8.20 24.64
CA PHE A 828 5.17 -8.55 23.73
C PHE A 828 5.19 -7.79 22.40
N TRP A 829 5.83 -6.62 22.33
CA TRP A 829 5.85 -5.76 21.14
C TRP A 829 7.18 -5.78 20.38
N VAL A 830 8.33 -6.15 20.96
CA VAL A 830 9.61 -6.24 20.22
C VAL A 830 9.51 -7.25 19.08
N GLY A 831 8.73 -8.31 19.26
CA GLY A 831 8.50 -9.30 18.21
C GLY A 831 7.45 -8.92 17.18
N ARG A 832 6.77 -7.77 17.33
CA ARG A 832 5.74 -7.27 16.43
C ARG A 832 6.33 -6.27 15.46
N ILE A 833 6.30 -6.62 14.17
CA ILE A 833 6.72 -5.70 13.11
C ILE A 833 5.58 -4.83 12.58
N ASP A 834 4.36 -4.99 13.08
CA ASP A 834 3.16 -4.39 12.51
C ASP A 834 2.65 -3.16 13.28
N VAL A 835 3.13 -2.95 14.51
CA VAL A 835 2.70 -1.84 15.38
C VAL A 835 3.92 -1.13 15.94
N PRO A 836 3.97 0.22 15.88
CA PRO A 836 5.02 0.99 16.54
C PRO A 836 5.03 0.74 18.06
N PHE A 837 6.18 0.30 18.55
CA PHE A 837 6.54 0.22 19.96
C PHE A 837 6.86 1.60 20.54
N LEU A 838 7.55 2.46 19.77
CA LEU A 838 7.86 3.84 20.13
C LEU A 838 6.96 4.83 19.38
N SER A 839 6.69 6.00 19.96
CA SER A 839 5.99 7.05 19.21
C SER A 839 6.85 7.50 18.02
N GLU A 840 6.22 7.83 16.90
CA GLU A 840 6.92 8.22 15.67
C GLU A 840 7.85 9.44 15.83
N ASP A 841 7.60 10.30 16.82
CA ASP A 841 8.40 11.50 17.10
C ASP A 841 9.71 11.18 17.85
N VAL A 842 9.89 9.95 18.35
CA VAL A 842 11.13 9.53 19.03
C VAL A 842 12.17 9.19 17.98
N SER A 843 12.88 10.22 17.55
CA SER A 843 14.10 10.10 16.74
C SER A 843 15.29 10.67 17.49
N LEU A 844 16.43 9.99 17.44
CA LEU A 844 17.68 10.46 18.02
C LEU A 844 18.65 10.77 16.88
N TYR A 845 19.04 12.03 16.74
CA TYR A 845 19.85 12.52 15.61
C TYR A 845 19.25 12.18 14.23
N GLY A 846 17.92 12.28 14.11
CA GLY A 846 17.18 11.95 12.87
C GLY A 846 16.98 10.46 12.60
N TYR A 847 17.58 9.58 13.41
CA TYR A 847 17.36 8.14 13.33
C TYR A 847 16.10 7.75 14.11
N ALA A 848 15.08 7.25 13.40
CA ALA A 848 13.91 6.66 14.03
C ALA A 848 14.26 5.26 14.53
N PHE A 849 14.27 5.07 15.85
CA PHE A 849 14.61 3.78 16.47
C PHE A 849 13.65 2.64 16.11
N ASP A 850 12.40 2.98 15.78
CA ASP A 850 11.34 2.03 15.49
C ASP A 850 10.85 2.14 14.04
N TYR A 851 11.77 1.90 13.11
CA TYR A 851 11.49 1.96 11.66
C TYR A 851 10.83 0.69 11.11
N VAL A 852 10.79 -0.40 11.88
CA VAL A 852 10.32 -1.71 11.41
C VAL A 852 8.82 -1.68 11.05
N PRO A 853 7.92 -1.12 11.87
CA PRO A 853 6.50 -0.97 11.50
C PRO A 853 6.27 -0.02 10.34
N THR A 854 7.13 0.97 10.18
CA THR A 854 7.12 1.83 8.99
C THR A 854 7.41 0.98 7.74
N ASN A 855 8.45 0.14 7.76
CA ASN A 855 8.79 -0.74 6.62
C ASN A 855 7.70 -1.78 6.33
N PHE A 856 6.98 -2.24 7.35
CA PHE A 856 5.84 -3.13 7.17
C PHE A 856 4.68 -2.43 6.46
N ILE A 857 4.31 -1.21 6.89
CA ILE A 857 3.27 -0.41 6.22
C ILE A 857 3.68 -0.08 4.78
N LYS A 858 4.96 0.24 4.53
CA LYS A 858 5.49 0.45 3.18
C LYS A 858 5.21 -0.76 2.27
N ASP A 859 5.51 -1.96 2.73
CA ASP A 859 5.26 -3.20 1.98
C ASP A 859 3.77 -3.36 1.66
N LEU A 860 2.89 -3.16 2.66
CA LEU A 860 1.44 -3.19 2.46
C LEU A 860 0.97 -2.19 1.39
N LEU A 861 1.43 -0.94 1.46
CA LEU A 861 1.04 0.10 0.51
C LEU A 861 1.60 -0.13 -0.90
N VAL A 862 2.82 -0.66 -1.03
CA VAL A 862 3.40 -1.02 -2.33
C VAL A 862 2.58 -2.11 -3.01
N HIS A 863 2.20 -3.16 -2.28
CA HIS A 863 1.35 -4.21 -2.84
C HIS A 863 -0.04 -3.69 -3.17
N GLU A 864 -0.63 -2.85 -2.31
CA GLU A 864 -1.93 -2.25 -2.55
C GLU A 864 -1.92 -1.35 -3.79
N ALA A 865 -0.86 -0.55 -3.99
CA ALA A 865 -0.71 0.30 -5.17
C ALA A 865 -0.70 -0.49 -6.50
N HIS A 866 -0.42 -1.80 -6.46
CA HIS A 866 -0.41 -2.65 -7.66
C HIS A 866 -1.62 -3.60 -7.75
N ARG A 867 -2.22 -3.97 -6.61
CA ARG A 867 -3.24 -5.04 -6.51
C ARG A 867 -4.58 -4.59 -5.89
N HIS A 868 -4.78 -3.29 -5.67
CA HIS A 868 -6.08 -2.78 -5.27
C HIS A 868 -7.14 -3.09 -6.36
N PRO A 869 -8.35 -3.58 -6.01
CA PRO A 869 -9.38 -3.93 -6.99
C PRO A 869 -9.72 -2.84 -8.01
N PHE A 870 -9.86 -1.59 -7.55
CA PHE A 870 -10.10 -0.46 -8.46
C PHE A 870 -8.87 -0.09 -9.31
N ILE A 871 -7.64 -0.18 -8.79
CA ILE A 871 -6.43 0.05 -9.59
C ILE A 871 -6.29 -1.01 -10.68
N GLU A 872 -6.56 -2.26 -10.34
CA GLU A 872 -6.59 -3.39 -11.26
C GLU A 872 -7.59 -3.16 -12.40
N ARG A 873 -8.80 -2.74 -12.06
CA ARG A 873 -9.83 -2.35 -13.03
C ARG A 873 -9.42 -1.16 -13.89
N LEU A 874 -8.83 -0.11 -13.32
CA LEU A 874 -8.32 1.04 -14.07
C LEU A 874 -7.19 0.63 -15.02
N SER A 875 -6.30 -0.25 -14.56
CA SER A 875 -5.23 -0.82 -15.37
C SER A 875 -5.77 -1.52 -16.61
N GLN A 876 -6.86 -2.28 -16.45
CA GLN A 876 -7.55 -2.89 -17.59
C GLN A 876 -8.09 -1.86 -18.58
N MET A 877 -8.65 -0.74 -18.10
CA MET A 877 -9.10 0.36 -18.97
C MET A 877 -7.94 0.99 -19.74
N TYR A 878 -6.81 1.22 -19.07
CA TYR A 878 -5.61 1.75 -19.72
C TYR A 878 -5.09 0.80 -20.81
N LEU A 879 -5.07 -0.51 -20.53
CA LEU A 879 -4.63 -1.52 -21.48
C LEU A 879 -5.62 -1.65 -22.66
N MET A 880 -6.93 -1.60 -22.41
CA MET A 880 -7.95 -1.61 -23.46
C MET A 880 -7.83 -0.38 -24.35
N LYS A 881 -7.64 0.81 -23.76
CA LYS A 881 -7.39 2.05 -24.50
C LYS A 881 -6.12 1.95 -25.34
N PHE A 882 -5.05 1.41 -24.77
CA PHE A 882 -3.80 1.19 -25.49
C PHE A 882 -3.99 0.20 -26.67
N ARG A 883 -4.73 -0.90 -26.49
CA ARG A 883 -4.96 -1.90 -27.55
C ARG A 883 -5.84 -1.38 -28.68
N HIS A 884 -6.93 -0.69 -28.34
CA HIS A 884 -8.00 -0.34 -29.27
C HIS A 884 -7.96 1.12 -29.74
N GLN A 885 -7.11 1.96 -29.13
CA GLN A 885 -6.94 3.37 -29.45
C GLN A 885 -8.30 4.08 -29.50
N SER A 886 -8.62 4.76 -30.60
CA SER A 886 -9.87 5.51 -30.79
C SER A 886 -11.14 4.66 -30.78
N LYS A 887 -11.04 3.33 -30.96
CA LYS A 887 -12.22 2.43 -30.98
C LYS A 887 -12.79 2.10 -29.61
N PHE A 888 -12.05 2.39 -28.54
CA PHE A 888 -12.48 2.14 -27.17
C PHE A 888 -12.42 3.44 -26.39
N VAL A 889 -13.53 3.83 -25.78
CA VAL A 889 -13.64 5.07 -24.99
C VAL A 889 -13.29 6.31 -25.83
N ASN A 890 -14.23 6.80 -26.63
CA ASN A 890 -14.11 8.08 -27.34
C ASN A 890 -14.45 9.26 -26.41
N ASP A 891 -14.10 10.47 -26.84
CA ASP A 891 -14.24 11.67 -26.02
C ASP A 891 -15.73 11.91 -25.68
N ALA A 892 -16.63 11.80 -26.67
CA ALA A 892 -18.08 11.93 -26.46
C ALA A 892 -18.66 10.91 -25.46
N GLY A 893 -18.36 9.62 -25.61
CA GLY A 893 -18.81 8.57 -24.69
C GLY A 893 -18.24 8.74 -23.29
N ALA A 894 -16.96 9.16 -23.17
CA ALA A 894 -16.33 9.46 -21.89
C ALA A 894 -17.04 10.61 -21.17
N VAL A 895 -17.48 11.64 -21.89
CA VAL A 895 -18.22 12.77 -21.34
C VAL A 895 -19.63 12.38 -20.91
N TRP A 896 -20.35 11.60 -21.72
CA TRP A 896 -21.67 11.06 -21.33
C TRP A 896 -21.60 10.22 -20.04
N ARG A 897 -20.56 9.39 -19.88
CA ARG A 897 -20.34 8.64 -18.63
C ARG A 897 -20.02 9.55 -17.44
N GLN A 898 -19.33 10.66 -17.65
CA GLN A 898 -19.09 11.64 -16.59
C GLN A 898 -20.37 12.40 -16.19
N VAL A 899 -21.22 12.74 -17.17
CA VAL A 899 -22.56 13.30 -16.92
C VAL A 899 -23.38 12.32 -16.09
N PHE A 900 -23.40 11.03 -16.49
CA PHE A 900 -24.05 9.96 -15.72
C PHE A 900 -23.56 9.90 -14.26
N VAL A 901 -22.24 9.93 -14.04
CA VAL A 901 -21.67 9.94 -12.68
C VAL A 901 -22.07 11.18 -11.90
N GLN A 902 -22.16 12.35 -12.53
CA GLN A 902 -22.52 13.59 -11.84
C GLN A 902 -23.98 13.62 -11.39
N TYR A 903 -24.90 13.08 -12.18
CA TYR A 903 -26.30 12.90 -11.75
C TYR A 903 -26.44 11.80 -10.70
N LEU A 904 -25.71 10.70 -10.83
CA LEU A 904 -25.77 9.60 -9.87
C LEU A 904 -25.09 9.94 -8.53
N MET A 905 -23.96 10.64 -8.57
CA MET A 905 -23.09 10.93 -7.42
C MET A 905 -22.70 12.41 -7.36
N PRO A 906 -23.66 13.34 -7.17
CA PRO A 906 -23.41 14.78 -7.24
C PRO A 906 -22.40 15.29 -6.20
N TRP A 907 -22.19 14.57 -5.09
CA TRP A 907 -21.16 14.89 -4.10
C TRP A 907 -19.72 14.81 -4.64
N LEU A 908 -19.48 14.04 -5.71
CA LEU A 908 -18.17 14.00 -6.37
C LEU A 908 -17.85 15.32 -7.09
N ARG A 909 -18.87 16.12 -7.47
CA ARG A 909 -18.70 17.45 -8.09
C ARG A 909 -17.89 18.39 -7.20
N LYS A 910 -17.97 18.24 -5.87
CA LYS A 910 -17.17 19.02 -4.92
C LYS A 910 -15.66 18.93 -5.21
N TYR A 911 -15.15 17.76 -5.58
CA TYR A 911 -13.72 17.58 -5.87
C TYR A 911 -13.30 18.31 -7.14
N ARG A 912 -14.20 18.38 -8.13
CA ARG A 912 -13.98 19.18 -9.33
C ARG A 912 -14.01 20.68 -9.05
N ILE A 913 -14.98 21.16 -8.25
CA ILE A 913 -15.05 22.57 -7.83
C ILE A 913 -13.80 22.95 -7.00
N MET A 914 -13.40 22.10 -6.05
CA MET A 914 -12.20 22.32 -5.25
C MET A 914 -10.92 22.31 -6.10
N ARG A 915 -10.85 21.48 -7.15
CA ARG A 915 -9.75 21.49 -8.14
C ARG A 915 -9.70 22.82 -8.87
N ALA A 916 -10.82 23.31 -9.39
CA ALA A 916 -10.89 24.60 -10.08
C ALA A 916 -10.50 25.77 -9.17
N ALA A 917 -11.05 25.82 -7.96
CA ALA A 917 -10.74 26.86 -6.98
C ALA A 917 -9.26 26.86 -6.56
N ARG A 918 -8.66 25.68 -6.33
CA ARG A 918 -7.24 25.58 -5.99
C ARG A 918 -6.33 25.86 -7.16
N MET A 919 -6.67 25.42 -8.38
CA MET A 919 -5.89 25.75 -9.56
C MET A 919 -5.84 27.26 -9.76
N SER A 920 -6.97 27.94 -9.56
CA SER A 920 -7.03 29.41 -9.53
C SER A 920 -6.14 30.00 -8.43
N GLN A 921 -6.21 29.50 -7.19
CA GLN A 921 -5.34 29.95 -6.08
C GLN A 921 -3.86 29.67 -6.30
N SER A 922 -3.49 28.53 -6.91
CA SER A 922 -2.09 28.19 -7.21
C SER A 922 -1.54 29.04 -8.34
N ILE A 923 -2.35 29.34 -9.36
CA ILE A 923 -1.99 30.30 -10.41
C ILE A 923 -1.79 31.69 -9.80
N GLU A 924 -2.69 32.12 -8.91
CA GLU A 924 -2.59 33.40 -8.20
C GLU A 924 -1.36 33.44 -7.29
N ALA A 925 -1.10 32.38 -6.52
CA ALA A 925 0.07 32.27 -5.65
C ALA A 925 1.39 32.24 -6.44
N LEU A 926 1.44 31.52 -7.56
CA LEU A 926 2.60 31.53 -8.48
C LEU A 926 2.79 32.90 -9.13
N ALA A 927 1.70 33.59 -9.48
CA ALA A 927 1.78 34.95 -10.01
C ALA A 927 2.30 35.92 -8.94
N LEU A 928 1.81 35.82 -7.70
CA LEU A 928 2.27 36.61 -6.56
C LEU A 928 3.73 36.32 -6.18
N GLN A 929 4.14 35.04 -6.17
CA GLN A 929 5.52 34.65 -5.94
C GLN A 929 6.44 35.24 -7.01
N LYS A 930 6.05 35.17 -8.29
CA LYS A 930 6.82 35.80 -9.37
C LYS A 930 6.91 37.31 -9.25
N ILE A 931 5.86 37.97 -8.74
CA ILE A 931 5.89 39.41 -8.46
C ILE A 931 6.87 39.69 -7.31
N HIS A 932 6.79 38.92 -6.22
CA HIS A 932 7.69 39.04 -5.08
C HIS A 932 9.16 38.80 -5.48
N ASP A 933 9.46 37.73 -6.21
CA ASP A 933 10.81 37.42 -6.69
C ASP A 933 11.34 38.54 -7.61
N LYS A 934 10.46 39.15 -8.42
CA LYS A 934 10.82 40.29 -9.26
C LYS A 934 11.07 41.56 -8.45
N GLU A 935 10.30 41.80 -7.39
CA GLU A 935 10.49 42.93 -6.47
C GLU A 935 11.74 42.75 -5.60
N GLU A 936 12.00 41.54 -5.12
CA GLU A 936 13.21 41.20 -4.37
C GLU A 936 14.44 41.33 -5.26
N ALA A 937 14.41 40.80 -6.49
CA ALA A 937 15.48 40.99 -7.46
C ALA A 937 15.72 42.47 -7.78
N LYS A 938 14.65 43.26 -7.91
CA LYS A 938 14.75 44.71 -8.12
C LYS A 938 15.35 45.41 -6.90
N GLY A 939 14.94 45.05 -5.69
CA GLY A 939 15.46 45.60 -4.44
C GLY A 939 16.93 45.24 -4.20
N VAL A 940 17.37 44.04 -4.59
CA VAL A 940 18.78 43.64 -4.57
C VAL A 940 19.59 44.49 -5.56
N VAL A 941 19.08 44.71 -6.77
CA VAL A 941 19.75 45.56 -7.78
C VAL A 941 19.81 47.02 -7.33
N GLU A 942 18.76 47.56 -6.72
CA GLU A 942 18.73 48.93 -6.19
C GLU A 942 19.72 49.11 -5.03
N ARG A 943 19.74 48.18 -4.04
CA ARG A 943 20.73 48.21 -2.96
C ARG A 943 22.16 48.09 -3.47
N PHE A 944 22.40 47.21 -4.43
CA PHE A 944 23.72 47.06 -5.04
C PHE A 944 24.14 48.31 -5.82
N GLY A 945 23.18 48.97 -6.49
CA GLY A 945 23.38 50.27 -7.13
C GLY A 945 23.74 51.37 -6.13
N ASP A 946 23.03 51.44 -5.01
CA ASP A 946 23.28 52.40 -3.93
C ASP A 946 24.63 52.16 -3.25
N ASP A 947 25.00 50.90 -3.00
CA ASP A 947 26.30 50.54 -2.44
C ASP A 947 27.44 50.89 -3.40
N VAL A 948 27.28 50.65 -4.71
CA VAL A 948 28.26 51.06 -5.73
C VAL A 948 28.34 52.59 -5.87
N HIS A 949 27.22 53.30 -5.72
CA HIS A 949 27.20 54.77 -5.75
C HIS A 949 27.83 55.37 -4.49
N ASN A 950 27.64 54.75 -3.32
CA ASN A 950 28.28 55.13 -2.07
C ASN A 950 29.80 54.85 -2.11
N LEU A 951 30.21 53.72 -2.69
CA LEU A 951 31.63 53.39 -2.93
C LEU A 951 32.32 54.36 -3.91
N LYS A 952 31.58 54.91 -4.88
CA LYS A 952 32.09 55.96 -5.80
C LYS A 952 32.21 57.34 -5.15
N THR A 953 31.42 57.64 -4.14
CA THR A 953 31.45 58.95 -3.46
C THR A 953 32.47 59.00 -2.32
N THR A 954 32.84 57.86 -1.74
CA THR A 954 34.03 57.72 -0.90
C THR A 954 35.26 57.47 -1.77
N GLY A 955 35.62 58.46 -2.58
CA GLY A 955 36.89 58.45 -3.30
C GLY A 955 38.05 58.59 -2.32
N GLU A 956 38.67 57.47 -1.95
CA GLU A 956 40.13 57.29 -1.81
C GLU A 956 40.45 55.90 -1.24
N GLY A 957 41.09 55.06 -2.08
CA GLY A 957 42.11 54.12 -1.60
C GLY A 957 41.70 52.74 -1.09
N VAL A 958 40.95 51.92 -1.83
CA VAL A 958 40.94 50.45 -1.61
C VAL A 958 40.91 49.67 -2.93
N ALA A 959 42.02 49.71 -3.67
CA ALA A 959 42.21 48.89 -4.88
C ALA A 959 42.80 47.49 -4.59
N ILE A 960 42.96 47.09 -3.32
CA ILE A 960 43.65 45.82 -2.96
C ILE A 960 42.79 44.86 -2.11
N GLY A 961 41.63 45.30 -1.56
CA GLY A 961 40.73 44.43 -0.77
C GLY A 961 39.68 43.65 -1.57
N LEU A 962 39.35 44.09 -2.79
CA LEU A 962 38.20 43.58 -3.55
C LEU A 962 38.44 42.22 -4.24
N VAL A 963 39.69 41.82 -4.44
CA VAL A 963 40.02 40.50 -5.03
C VAL A 963 40.00 39.38 -3.98
N GLY A 964 40.20 39.72 -2.69
CA GLY A 964 40.15 38.75 -1.58
C GLY A 964 38.73 38.45 -1.08
N LEU A 965 37.84 39.45 -1.08
CA LEU A 965 36.44 39.29 -0.65
C LEU A 965 35.57 38.58 -1.70
N ALA A 966 35.87 38.75 -3.00
CA ALA A 966 35.15 38.05 -4.06
C ALA A 966 35.42 36.52 -4.05
N GLY A 967 36.60 36.08 -3.59
CA GLY A 967 36.93 34.65 -3.46
C GLY A 967 36.32 33.98 -2.22
N ALA A 968 36.14 34.73 -1.13
CA ALA A 968 35.46 34.24 0.07
C ALA A 968 33.92 34.21 -0.09
N ALA A 969 33.37 35.17 -0.85
CA ALA A 969 31.94 35.20 -1.18
C ALA A 969 31.52 34.06 -2.12
N THR A 970 32.33 33.67 -3.10
CA THR A 970 32.02 32.49 -3.94
C THR A 970 32.07 31.17 -3.15
N GLY A 971 32.99 31.04 -2.18
CA GLY A 971 33.04 29.87 -1.29
C GLY A 971 31.84 29.77 -0.33
N MET A 972 31.34 30.91 0.19
CA MET A 972 30.16 30.94 1.05
C MET A 972 28.84 30.84 0.28
N VAL A 973 28.79 31.24 -0.98
CA VAL A 973 27.61 31.08 -1.85
C VAL A 973 27.45 29.63 -2.34
N ASP A 974 28.54 28.90 -2.56
CA ASP A 974 28.48 27.46 -2.90
C ASP A 974 28.03 26.59 -1.70
N GLU A 975 28.41 26.97 -0.48
CA GLU A 975 27.96 26.30 0.76
C GLU A 975 26.54 26.74 1.17
N ALA A 976 26.17 28.00 0.94
CA ALA A 976 24.81 28.48 1.14
C ALA A 976 23.83 27.91 0.07
N ALA A 977 24.19 27.78 -1.20
CA ALA A 977 23.29 27.21 -2.22
C ALA A 977 22.97 25.72 -1.95
N GLY A 978 23.93 24.94 -1.44
CA GLY A 978 23.69 23.57 -0.98
C GLY A 978 22.79 23.50 0.26
N THR A 979 22.99 24.41 1.22
CA THR A 979 22.24 24.41 2.48
C THR A 979 20.87 25.11 2.37
N THR A 980 20.68 26.02 1.42
CA THR A 980 19.43 26.77 1.23
C THR A 980 18.40 25.95 0.46
N VAL A 981 18.80 24.98 -0.37
CA VAL A 981 17.86 24.01 -0.97
C VAL A 981 17.31 23.06 0.10
N ASP A 982 18.15 22.57 1.01
CA ASP A 982 17.71 21.71 2.12
C ASP A 982 16.93 22.50 3.21
N ILE A 983 17.25 23.78 3.43
CA ILE A 983 16.54 24.64 4.39
C ILE A 983 15.23 25.19 3.80
N LEU A 984 15.13 25.49 2.50
CA LEU A 984 13.85 25.91 1.87
C LEU A 984 12.84 24.76 1.86
N GLU A 985 13.26 23.51 1.68
CA GLU A 985 12.39 22.34 1.89
C GLU A 985 11.97 22.18 3.36
N ALA A 986 12.82 22.56 4.33
CA ALA A 986 12.49 22.49 5.76
C ALA A 986 11.66 23.68 6.28
N THR A 987 11.81 24.88 5.70
CA THR A 987 11.12 26.11 6.16
C THR A 987 9.79 26.38 5.46
N ALA A 988 9.56 25.85 4.25
CA ALA A 988 8.24 25.85 3.61
C ALA A 988 7.18 25.05 4.42
N GLY A 989 7.60 24.27 5.43
CA GLY A 989 6.73 23.53 6.34
C GLY A 989 6.31 24.23 7.64
N LEU A 990 6.83 25.44 7.96
CA LEU A 990 6.70 26.06 9.29
C LEU A 990 5.89 27.37 9.36
N VAL A 991 5.37 27.89 8.25
CA VAL A 991 4.44 29.04 8.31
C VAL A 991 3.00 28.53 8.44
N SER A 992 2.53 28.43 9.68
CA SER A 992 1.09 28.37 9.97
C SER A 992 0.54 29.80 9.93
N PRO A 993 -0.62 30.06 9.30
CA PRO A 993 -1.22 31.40 9.35
C PRO A 993 -1.68 31.72 10.78
N PRO A 994 -1.67 33.00 11.20
CA PRO A 994 -2.10 33.39 12.54
C PRO A 994 -3.57 33.06 12.75
N ALA A 995 -3.84 32.42 13.89
CA ALA A 995 -5.16 32.08 14.39
C ALA A 995 -5.99 33.35 14.65
N ALA A 996 -6.78 33.79 13.67
CA ALA A 996 -7.88 34.72 13.85
C ALA A 996 -8.81 34.72 12.63
N VAL A 997 -9.65 33.68 12.49
CA VAL A 997 -11.05 33.68 12.01
C VAL A 997 -11.47 32.21 11.97
N ALA A 998 -11.87 31.68 13.14
CA ALA A 998 -12.55 30.39 13.27
C ALA A 998 -13.62 30.53 14.34
N GLY A 999 -14.64 31.33 14.01
CA GLY A 999 -15.94 31.27 14.67
C GLY A 999 -16.88 30.52 13.74
N TYR A 1000 -17.51 29.47 14.26
CA TYR A 1000 -18.55 28.60 13.69
C TYR A 1000 -18.12 27.19 13.23
N PHE A 1001 -18.87 26.23 13.77
CA PHE A 1001 -18.84 24.76 13.66
C PHE A 1001 -17.82 23.99 14.52
N SER A 1002 -18.04 24.01 15.85
CA SER A 1002 -17.77 22.84 16.68
C SER A 1002 -18.97 21.89 16.59
N LYS A 1003 -18.71 20.64 16.20
CA LYS A 1003 -19.69 19.55 16.02
C LYS A 1003 -19.73 18.59 17.23
N GLU A 1004 -19.32 19.06 18.43
CA GLU A 1004 -19.22 18.21 19.62
C GLU A 1004 -20.34 18.37 20.67
N ASP A 1005 -21.28 19.32 20.49
CA ASP A 1005 -22.34 19.56 21.47
C ASP A 1005 -23.71 18.92 21.16
N ALA A 1006 -23.87 18.24 20.02
CA ALA A 1006 -25.16 17.65 19.63
C ALA A 1006 -25.43 16.23 20.19
N ALA A 1007 -24.46 15.59 20.86
CA ALA A 1007 -24.58 14.20 21.31
C ALA A 1007 -24.75 14.01 22.83
N LYS A 1008 -24.90 15.08 23.62
CA LYS A 1008 -25.05 15.00 25.09
C LYS A 1008 -26.29 15.68 25.66
N GLN A 1009 -27.20 16.16 24.81
CA GLN A 1009 -28.36 16.95 25.25
C GLN A 1009 -29.73 16.36 24.90
N SER A 1010 -29.81 15.06 24.55
CA SER A 1010 -31.07 14.33 24.34
C SER A 1010 -31.36 13.23 25.37
N ALA A 1011 -30.67 13.22 26.53
CA ALA A 1011 -30.86 12.20 27.59
C ALA A 1011 -31.32 12.76 28.95
N LEU A 1012 -31.82 14.00 28.98
CA LEU A 1012 -32.40 14.62 30.18
C LEU A 1012 -33.64 15.41 29.74
N ASP A 1013 -34.77 14.72 29.67
CA ASP A 1013 -36.14 15.21 29.95
C ASP A 1013 -37.16 14.24 29.32
N ASP A 1014 -37.32 13.06 29.92
CA ASP A 1014 -38.51 12.23 29.71
C ASP A 1014 -39.11 11.87 31.07
N PRO A 1015 -40.19 12.54 31.51
CA PRO A 1015 -40.79 12.32 32.81
C PRO A 1015 -41.93 11.31 32.69
N ASN A 1016 -41.72 10.12 32.10
CA ASN A 1016 -42.70 9.03 32.17
C ASN A 1016 -42.12 7.68 31.68
N PHE A 1017 -41.45 6.91 32.54
CA PHE A 1017 -41.44 5.45 32.39
C PHE A 1017 -41.36 4.74 33.76
N PRO A 1018 -42.19 3.70 34.02
CA PRO A 1018 -42.32 3.12 35.34
C PRO A 1018 -41.26 2.04 35.60
N ASN A 1019 -40.80 1.99 36.84
CA ASN A 1019 -40.02 0.90 37.42
C ASN A 1019 -40.79 -0.42 37.33
N ASN A 1020 -40.23 -1.40 36.63
CA ASN A 1020 -40.24 -2.82 37.00
C ASN A 1020 -39.34 -3.61 36.04
N VAL A 1021 -38.32 -4.28 36.56
CA VAL A 1021 -38.13 -5.75 36.51
C VAL A 1021 -36.70 -6.07 36.97
N SER A 1022 -36.67 -7.08 37.83
CA SER A 1022 -35.58 -7.68 38.58
C SER A 1022 -34.59 -8.51 37.74
N SER A 1023 -33.38 -8.64 38.30
CA SER A 1023 -32.52 -9.85 38.31
C SER A 1023 -32.15 -10.55 37.00
N SER A 1024 -30.87 -10.46 36.62
CA SER A 1024 -29.90 -11.58 36.51
C SER A 1024 -28.53 -11.06 36.14
#